data_AF-A0A960N0S9-F1
#
_entry.id   AF-A0A960N0S9-F1
#
_cell.length_a   1.000
_cell.length_b   1.000
_cell.length_c   1.000
_cell.angle_alpha   90.00
_cell.angle_beta   90.00
_cell.angle_gamma   90.00
#
_symmetry.space_group_name_H-M   'P 1'
#
loop_
_entity.id
_entity.type
_entity.pdbx_description
1 polymer ?
#
loop_
_entity_poly.entity_id
_entity_poly.type
_entity_poly.pdbx_seq_one_letter_code
_entity_poly.pdbx_strand_id
1 'polypeptide(L)'
;MTGLTGVLWGGLGILSADAEESSKAAKIDFNRSIRPLLAEHCLHCHGQDEKAREAELRLDDREVAISKEAIVPGNPAESELALRIRSEDADEVMPPPDWKTKLTESEKDLLETWIAQGANYAKHWSLIPPVRPEIPKGNDPGVRAGLGIRTPIDAFVAETLEQRGWTAAPEAGRAEWLRRVTFDLTGLPASPAEMKSFEENQSPAAYEEAVDRLLKSQAFGEQLGRLWLDAARYADSMGRHEDSDMAVWPYRDWVIHSINENKPFDQFVIEQNAGDLLPHPTREQRVATVFNRLAQQSNESGSDEEEFRLDQVNDRVMTNGLAFLGLTLDCARCHDHKFDPVTQREYWQMAAFFDNVHEVGIYSRYAPEAAPAPAMPYYLEDQEKRHREVLRHIEGSEARMAELKESARTEFDQWLSDHREPGPLPDAGGWKFAEWFGFGKKDPRTPWEPEAIGHFTFDHFKDRAIFNEANPEKNGLKRSSLVQIDGPKGKAMVFEGEDRAEFEGMGLFHRWDPFSFAIWMNPREARERSVVLHHTGGGTDDGRGYEVVWQDGKIQFALCHLYVDNAIRIQTVDRVEVGEWTHLAVTYDGSSRAAGMRIYLNGEEARIDVLDDSLRQDIVHRPEWGDILDEKEVTLELGFRLRDLGMVNAAVDDFWMFDRAITGAEVKTLAGREEAAPEEWFDWWLAHHHEEYRALACELQNLHQRETEVTNGVEELMVMAELTEPRPSFVRVRGDYRQRGERVSPDTPASILPFPADLPRNRLGFARWLVHPDQPLTSRVTVN
;
A
#
# COMPACT_ATOMS: atom_id res chain seq x y z
N MET A 1 97.64 -42.82 -11.68
CA MET A 1 98.20 -44.14 -12.01
C MET A 1 97.11 -44.93 -12.71
N THR A 2 97.41 -45.43 -13.92
CA THR A 2 96.72 -46.47 -14.73
C THR A 2 95.22 -46.31 -15.01
N GLY A 3 94.66 -46.24 -16.22
CA GLY A 3 95.08 -46.45 -17.62
C GLY A 3 93.78 -46.57 -18.45
N LEU A 4 93.62 -45.85 -19.58
CA LEU A 4 93.61 -46.40 -20.97
C LEU A 4 92.61 -47.56 -21.16
N THR A 5 91.45 -47.44 -21.84
CA THR A 5 91.16 -47.43 -23.30
C THR A 5 89.64 -47.76 -23.38
N GLY A 6 88.74 -47.27 -24.26
CA GLY A 6 88.79 -46.99 -25.69
C GLY A 6 87.91 -48.02 -26.44
N VAL A 7 86.97 -47.55 -27.28
CA VAL A 7 86.35 -48.21 -28.48
C VAL A 7 84.90 -48.76 -28.39
N LEU A 8 83.96 -47.92 -28.87
CA LEU A 8 83.02 -48.05 -30.02
C LEU A 8 81.86 -49.11 -30.11
N TRP A 9 80.72 -48.55 -30.59
CA TRP A 9 79.53 -49.13 -31.27
C TRP A 9 78.56 -49.93 -30.40
N GLY A 10 77.23 -49.79 -30.46
CA GLY A 10 76.30 -49.10 -31.35
C GLY A 10 75.01 -49.94 -31.38
N GLY A 11 73.84 -49.29 -31.36
CA GLY A 11 72.61 -49.90 -31.90
C GLY A 11 71.50 -50.30 -30.92
N LEU A 12 70.36 -49.63 -31.16
CA LEU A 12 68.96 -50.07 -31.07
C LEU A 12 68.32 -50.21 -29.68
N GLY A 13 67.29 -49.37 -29.49
CA GLY A 13 66.42 -49.37 -28.32
C GLY A 13 65.44 -50.53 -28.28
N ILE A 14 64.77 -50.63 -27.14
CA ILE A 14 63.34 -50.87 -26.98
C ILE A 14 62.93 -50.09 -25.74
N LEU A 15 62.06 -49.11 -25.94
CA LEU A 15 61.23 -48.46 -24.93
C LEU A 15 60.16 -49.47 -24.48
N SER A 16 60.02 -49.74 -23.20
CA SER A 16 58.72 -50.07 -22.59
C SER A 16 58.84 -50.11 -21.08
N ALA A 17 58.22 -49.14 -20.41
CA ALA A 17 57.33 -49.30 -19.26
C ALA A 17 57.24 -47.96 -18.52
N ASP A 18 56.43 -47.05 -19.05
CA ASP A 18 55.90 -45.91 -18.31
C ASP A 18 54.42 -46.16 -18.02
N ALA A 19 54.03 -45.78 -16.80
CA ALA A 19 52.72 -45.28 -16.41
C ALA A 19 51.53 -46.25 -16.40
N GLU A 20 51.45 -47.07 -15.34
CA GLU A 20 50.17 -47.31 -14.65
C GLU A 20 49.88 -46.14 -13.70
N GLU A 21 49.32 -45.06 -14.24
CA GLU A 21 48.55 -44.09 -13.46
C GLU A 21 47.39 -43.61 -14.33
N SER A 22 46.39 -44.47 -14.47
CA SER A 22 45.14 -44.13 -15.14
C SER A 22 44.38 -43.11 -14.29
N SER A 23 44.16 -41.96 -14.88
CA SER A 23 43.38 -40.83 -14.39
C SER A 23 42.02 -41.23 -13.85
N LYS A 24 41.67 -40.78 -12.64
CA LYS A 24 40.27 -40.57 -12.30
C LYS A 24 39.76 -39.46 -13.22
N ALA A 25 38.88 -39.80 -14.15
CA ALA A 25 38.19 -38.82 -14.98
C ALA A 25 37.59 -37.73 -14.08
N ALA A 26 37.78 -36.46 -14.46
CA ALA A 26 37.26 -35.34 -13.69
C ALA A 26 35.74 -35.49 -13.52
N LYS A 27 35.26 -35.21 -12.30
CA LYS A 27 33.82 -35.26 -11.99
C LYS A 27 33.11 -34.17 -12.80
N ILE A 28 32.07 -34.53 -13.54
CA ILE A 28 31.31 -33.58 -14.35
C ILE A 28 30.49 -32.67 -13.43
N ASP A 29 30.60 -31.36 -13.67
CA ASP A 29 29.76 -30.35 -13.01
C ASP A 29 28.45 -30.21 -13.80
N PHE A 30 27.33 -30.58 -13.17
CA PHE A 30 26.02 -30.54 -13.83
C PHE A 30 25.65 -29.13 -14.32
N ASN A 31 25.85 -28.09 -13.52
CA ASN A 31 25.45 -26.73 -13.88
C ASN A 31 26.31 -26.14 -15.00
N ARG A 32 27.60 -26.48 -15.03
CA ARG A 32 28.55 -25.92 -16.00
C ARG A 32 28.58 -26.70 -17.31
N SER A 33 28.33 -28.01 -17.27
CA SER A 33 28.58 -28.92 -18.39
C SER A 33 27.31 -29.57 -18.96
N ILE A 34 26.31 -29.89 -18.14
CA ILE A 34 25.17 -30.74 -18.57
C ILE A 34 23.89 -29.93 -18.74
N ARG A 35 23.56 -29.10 -17.76
CA ARG A 35 22.34 -28.30 -17.79
C ARG A 35 22.24 -27.39 -19.03
N PRO A 36 23.31 -26.70 -19.48
CA PRO A 36 23.24 -25.92 -20.72
C PRO A 36 22.84 -26.77 -21.93
N LEU A 37 23.38 -27.99 -22.02
CA LEU A 37 23.05 -28.94 -23.10
C LEU A 37 21.58 -29.37 -23.03
N LEU A 38 21.11 -29.77 -21.86
CA LEU A 38 19.70 -30.12 -21.68
C LEU A 38 18.79 -28.94 -22.02
N ALA A 39 19.13 -27.73 -21.55
CA ALA A 39 18.34 -26.52 -21.81
C ALA A 39 18.26 -26.17 -23.30
N GLU A 40 19.38 -26.26 -24.02
CA GLU A 40 19.46 -25.94 -25.45
C GLU A 40 18.79 -26.99 -26.35
N HIS A 41 18.90 -28.27 -25.98
CA HIS A 41 18.57 -29.38 -26.87
C HIS A 41 17.32 -30.17 -26.45
N CYS A 42 16.93 -30.17 -25.17
CA CYS A 42 15.97 -31.14 -24.64
C CYS A 42 14.78 -30.50 -23.89
N LEU A 43 14.98 -29.44 -23.11
CA LEU A 43 13.98 -28.94 -22.18
C LEU A 43 12.81 -28.19 -22.85
N HIS A 44 12.85 -27.94 -24.15
CA HIS A 44 11.70 -27.39 -24.87
C HIS A 44 10.52 -28.37 -24.90
N CYS A 45 10.79 -29.64 -25.22
CA CYS A 45 9.78 -30.71 -25.27
C CYS A 45 9.78 -31.58 -24.00
N HIS A 46 10.87 -31.61 -23.23
CA HIS A 46 10.99 -32.45 -22.02
C HIS A 46 11.30 -31.64 -20.76
N GLY A 47 10.79 -30.41 -20.68
CA GLY A 47 10.96 -29.53 -19.52
C GLY A 47 9.66 -29.24 -18.76
N GLN A 48 9.63 -28.08 -18.09
CA GLN A 48 8.58 -27.71 -17.16
C GLN A 48 7.26 -27.29 -17.81
N ASP A 49 7.26 -26.83 -19.06
CA ASP A 49 6.04 -26.39 -19.76
C ASP A 49 5.13 -27.58 -20.12
N GLU A 50 4.03 -27.76 -19.38
CA GLU A 50 3.07 -28.86 -19.59
C GLU A 50 2.46 -28.86 -21.00
N LYS A 51 2.28 -27.70 -21.63
CA LYS A 51 1.66 -27.61 -22.96
C LYS A 51 2.60 -28.05 -24.09
N ALA A 52 3.91 -27.87 -23.89
CA ALA A 52 4.93 -28.32 -24.82
C ALA A 52 5.47 -29.72 -24.47
N ARG A 53 5.06 -30.30 -23.33
CA ARG A 53 5.65 -31.51 -22.79
C ARG A 53 5.26 -32.75 -23.60
N GLU A 54 6.25 -33.39 -24.17
CA GLU A 54 6.11 -34.66 -24.88
C GLU A 54 6.43 -35.85 -23.98
N ALA A 55 5.75 -36.98 -24.23
CA ALA A 55 5.91 -38.25 -23.51
C ALA A 55 5.72 -38.16 -21.97
N GLU A 56 5.14 -37.06 -21.47
CA GLU A 56 5.08 -36.72 -20.03
C GLU A 56 6.47 -36.78 -19.35
N LEU A 57 7.55 -36.61 -20.12
CA LEU A 57 8.93 -36.73 -19.64
C LEU A 57 9.43 -35.37 -19.17
N ARG A 58 10.09 -35.35 -18.00
CA ARG A 58 10.82 -34.19 -17.48
C ARG A 58 12.29 -34.54 -17.27
N LEU A 59 13.14 -34.05 -18.16
CA LEU A 59 14.59 -34.17 -18.04
C LEU A 59 15.19 -33.12 -17.10
N ASP A 60 14.45 -32.09 -16.73
CA ASP A 60 14.82 -31.12 -15.68
C ASP A 60 14.65 -31.69 -14.25
N ASP A 61 13.89 -32.78 -14.12
CA ASP A 61 13.57 -33.44 -12.85
C ASP A 61 14.23 -34.81 -12.78
N ARG A 62 15.18 -34.97 -11.86
CA ARG A 62 15.94 -36.21 -11.72
C ARG A 62 15.05 -37.41 -11.45
N GLU A 63 14.08 -37.28 -10.54
CA GLU A 63 13.27 -38.41 -10.10
C GLU A 63 12.30 -38.83 -11.22
N VAL A 64 11.75 -37.87 -11.97
CA VAL A 64 10.95 -38.17 -13.16
C VAL A 64 11.79 -38.84 -14.24
N ALA A 65 12.97 -38.29 -14.57
CA ALA A 65 13.86 -38.84 -15.60
C ALA A 65 14.30 -40.28 -15.29
N ILE A 66 14.54 -40.60 -14.01
CA ILE A 66 14.86 -41.97 -13.57
C ILE A 66 13.62 -42.86 -13.63
N SER A 67 12.47 -42.39 -13.14
CA SER A 67 11.23 -43.20 -13.13
C SER A 67 10.72 -43.57 -14.51
N LYS A 68 11.01 -42.74 -15.52
CA LYS A 68 10.67 -42.97 -16.93
C LYS A 68 11.76 -43.71 -17.71
N GLU A 69 12.82 -44.19 -17.02
CA GLU A 69 13.99 -44.87 -17.60
C GLU A 69 14.72 -44.04 -18.68
N ALA A 70 14.44 -42.72 -18.74
CA ALA A 70 15.18 -41.80 -19.59
C ALA A 70 16.65 -41.74 -19.18
N ILE A 71 16.91 -41.89 -17.88
CA ILE A 71 18.24 -41.96 -17.30
C ILE A 71 18.30 -43.12 -16.31
N VAL A 72 19.19 -44.06 -16.53
CA VAL A 72 19.55 -45.12 -15.58
C VAL A 72 20.92 -44.80 -14.98
N PRO A 73 20.99 -44.28 -13.74
CA PRO A 73 22.24 -43.83 -13.13
C PRO A 73 23.32 -44.92 -13.13
N GLY A 74 24.48 -44.60 -13.70
CA GLY A 74 25.62 -45.52 -13.81
C GLY A 74 25.59 -46.45 -15.02
N ASN A 75 24.49 -46.48 -15.79
CA ASN A 75 24.37 -47.36 -16.96
C ASN A 75 23.85 -46.60 -18.20
N PRO A 76 24.75 -45.95 -18.97
CA PRO A 76 24.37 -45.30 -20.22
C PRO A 76 23.73 -46.24 -21.25
N ALA A 77 24.13 -47.53 -21.27
CA ALA A 77 23.61 -48.49 -22.24
C ALA A 77 22.12 -48.84 -22.03
N GLU A 78 21.60 -48.61 -20.82
CA GLU A 78 20.17 -48.79 -20.48
C GLU A 78 19.42 -47.44 -20.37
N SER A 79 20.10 -46.32 -20.61
CA SER A 79 19.48 -44.99 -20.51
C SER A 79 18.94 -44.56 -21.88
N GLU A 80 17.62 -44.42 -22.00
CA GLU A 80 17.00 -43.98 -23.27
C GLU A 80 17.59 -42.65 -23.78
N LEU A 81 17.96 -41.71 -22.90
CA LEU A 81 18.61 -40.47 -23.33
C LEU A 81 19.91 -40.74 -24.11
N ALA A 82 20.76 -41.65 -23.63
CA ALA A 82 22.03 -41.99 -24.29
C ALA A 82 21.80 -42.75 -25.61
N LEU A 83 20.79 -43.61 -25.65
CA LEU A 83 20.41 -44.34 -26.87
C LEU A 83 19.87 -43.38 -27.95
N ARG A 84 18.97 -42.45 -27.56
CA ARG A 84 18.32 -41.51 -28.49
C ARG A 84 19.30 -40.48 -29.08
N ILE A 85 20.25 -39.97 -28.30
CA ILE A 85 21.25 -39.01 -28.83
C ILE A 85 22.24 -39.65 -29.81
N ARG A 86 22.30 -40.99 -29.85
CA ARG A 86 23.14 -41.80 -30.75
C ARG A 86 22.37 -42.52 -31.86
N SER A 87 21.04 -42.47 -31.84
CA SER A 87 20.25 -43.14 -32.87
C SER A 87 20.51 -42.53 -34.25
N GLU A 88 20.52 -43.38 -35.27
CA GLU A 88 20.57 -42.98 -36.68
C GLU A 88 19.17 -42.92 -37.31
N ASP A 89 18.14 -43.39 -36.60
CA ASP A 89 16.75 -43.32 -37.04
C ASP A 89 16.21 -41.89 -36.85
N ALA A 90 15.69 -41.30 -37.92
CA ALA A 90 15.17 -39.94 -37.92
C ALA A 90 13.95 -39.77 -37.00
N ASP A 91 13.19 -40.85 -36.74
CA ASP A 91 12.01 -40.84 -35.87
C ASP A 91 12.36 -41.08 -34.39
N GLU A 92 13.57 -41.56 -34.09
CA GLU A 92 14.03 -41.84 -32.71
C GLU A 92 15.11 -40.88 -32.22
N VAL A 93 15.93 -40.32 -33.12
CA VAL A 93 17.06 -39.47 -32.74
C VAL A 93 16.59 -38.21 -32.03
N MET A 94 17.24 -37.90 -30.91
CA MET A 94 16.97 -36.69 -30.13
C MET A 94 18.23 -35.82 -30.03
N PRO A 95 18.15 -34.50 -30.27
CA PRO A 95 16.97 -33.77 -30.75
C PRO A 95 16.54 -34.18 -32.16
N PRO A 96 15.25 -34.03 -32.51
CA PRO A 96 14.73 -34.38 -33.83
C PRO A 96 15.49 -33.65 -34.96
N PRO A 97 15.57 -34.23 -36.18
CA PRO A 97 16.36 -33.64 -37.27
C PRO A 97 15.96 -32.23 -37.69
N ASP A 98 14.71 -31.83 -37.43
CA ASP A 98 14.15 -30.50 -37.69
C ASP A 98 14.34 -29.49 -36.54
N TRP A 99 14.90 -29.94 -35.40
CA TRP A 99 15.31 -29.04 -34.31
C TRP A 99 16.47 -28.14 -34.74
N LYS A 100 16.50 -26.92 -34.20
CA LYS A 100 17.40 -25.85 -34.65
C LYS A 100 18.88 -26.14 -34.41
N THR A 101 19.20 -26.90 -33.37
CA THR A 101 20.58 -27.18 -32.95
C THR A 101 20.80 -28.69 -32.81
N LYS A 102 22.01 -29.17 -33.13
CA LYS A 102 22.37 -30.58 -33.04
C LYS A 102 23.48 -30.75 -32.02
N LEU A 103 23.40 -31.81 -31.23
CA LEU A 103 24.47 -32.20 -30.32
C LEU A 103 25.72 -32.60 -31.13
N THR A 104 26.86 -32.03 -30.76
CA THR A 104 28.18 -32.45 -31.21
C THR A 104 28.59 -33.77 -30.55
N GLU A 105 29.54 -34.48 -31.14
CA GLU A 105 30.05 -35.75 -30.58
C GLU A 105 30.60 -35.57 -29.15
N SER A 106 31.29 -34.45 -28.89
CA SER A 106 31.78 -34.11 -27.55
C SER A 106 30.67 -33.88 -26.53
N GLU A 107 29.53 -33.32 -26.94
CA GLU A 107 28.39 -33.08 -26.04
C GLU A 107 27.65 -34.38 -25.74
N LYS A 108 27.54 -35.28 -26.72
CA LYS A 108 27.00 -36.63 -26.51
C LYS A 108 27.88 -37.43 -25.55
N ASP A 109 29.19 -37.43 -25.76
CA ASP A 109 30.17 -38.07 -24.86
C ASP A 109 30.05 -37.53 -23.43
N LEU A 110 29.80 -36.23 -23.29
CA LEU A 110 29.65 -35.56 -22.00
C LEU A 110 28.37 -36.01 -21.27
N LEU A 111 27.24 -36.11 -21.98
CA LEU A 111 25.97 -36.63 -21.44
C LEU A 111 26.11 -38.09 -21.00
N GLU A 112 26.73 -38.94 -21.82
CA GLU A 112 26.98 -40.35 -21.49
C GLU A 112 27.90 -40.50 -20.28
N THR A 113 29.00 -39.75 -20.25
CA THR A 113 29.95 -39.78 -19.12
C THR A 113 29.27 -39.32 -17.84
N TRP A 114 28.38 -38.31 -17.91
CA TRP A 114 27.62 -37.85 -16.76
C TRP A 114 26.64 -38.92 -16.25
N ILE A 115 25.96 -39.63 -17.16
CA ILE A 115 25.12 -40.78 -16.79
C ILE A 115 25.96 -41.87 -16.14
N ALA A 116 27.11 -42.22 -16.72
CA ALA A 116 28.04 -43.20 -16.15
C ALA A 116 28.55 -42.80 -14.75
N GLN A 117 28.69 -41.50 -14.48
CA GLN A 117 29.02 -40.96 -13.15
C GLN A 117 27.82 -40.87 -12.20
N GLY A 118 26.69 -41.48 -12.54
CA GLY A 118 25.49 -41.59 -11.70
C GLY A 118 24.44 -40.50 -11.93
N ALA A 119 24.56 -39.72 -13.01
CA ALA A 119 23.61 -38.67 -13.40
C ALA A 119 23.21 -37.77 -12.21
N ASN A 120 24.20 -37.24 -11.51
CA ASN A 120 23.95 -36.38 -10.35
C ASN A 120 23.46 -35.01 -10.84
N TYR A 121 22.24 -34.64 -10.46
CA TYR A 121 21.68 -33.32 -10.71
C TYR A 121 22.15 -32.34 -9.64
N ALA A 122 22.26 -31.07 -10.01
CA ALA A 122 22.44 -29.97 -9.07
C ALA A 122 21.29 -28.96 -9.23
N LYS A 123 20.94 -28.27 -8.14
CA LYS A 123 20.11 -27.05 -8.21
C LYS A 123 20.78 -26.03 -9.14
N HIS A 124 20.00 -25.10 -9.71
CA HIS A 124 20.59 -24.01 -10.50
C HIS A 124 21.65 -23.28 -9.69
N TRP A 125 22.76 -22.91 -10.32
CA TRP A 125 23.87 -22.27 -9.63
C TRP A 125 23.44 -20.98 -8.92
N SER A 126 22.43 -20.28 -9.45
CA SER A 126 21.83 -19.07 -8.85
C SER A 126 20.99 -19.38 -7.61
N LEU A 127 20.50 -20.61 -7.45
CA LEU A 127 19.72 -21.07 -6.29
C LEU A 127 20.59 -21.79 -5.25
N ILE A 128 21.90 -21.73 -5.40
CA ILE A 128 22.87 -22.24 -4.44
C ILE A 128 23.54 -21.03 -3.76
N PRO A 129 23.53 -20.96 -2.42
CA PRO A 129 24.18 -19.86 -1.70
C PRO A 129 25.65 -19.73 -2.09
N PRO A 130 26.13 -18.52 -2.42
CA PRO A 130 27.53 -18.33 -2.77
C PRO A 130 28.42 -18.63 -1.56
N VAL A 131 29.42 -19.48 -1.75
CA VAL A 131 30.47 -19.72 -0.75
C VAL A 131 31.72 -18.92 -1.13
N ARG A 132 32.43 -18.39 -0.13
CA ARG A 132 33.67 -17.65 -0.36
C ARG A 132 34.72 -18.58 -0.98
N PRO A 133 35.18 -18.34 -2.23
CA PRO A 133 36.17 -19.20 -2.86
C PRO A 133 37.55 -19.02 -2.21
N GLU A 134 38.38 -20.05 -2.29
CA GLU A 134 39.81 -19.91 -2.00
C GLU A 134 40.45 -19.00 -3.05
N ILE A 135 41.23 -18.03 -2.60
CA ILE A 135 41.95 -17.12 -3.50
C ILE A 135 43.04 -17.94 -4.22
N PRO A 136 43.14 -17.87 -5.57
CA PRO A 136 44.12 -18.60 -6.34
C PRO A 136 45.53 -18.33 -5.82
N LYS A 137 46.22 -19.38 -5.37
CA LYS A 137 47.59 -19.28 -4.86
C LYS A 137 48.57 -19.20 -6.04
N GLY A 138 49.50 -18.25 -5.97
CA GLY A 138 50.56 -18.06 -6.96
C GLY A 138 51.78 -17.43 -6.32
N ASN A 139 52.88 -18.17 -6.30
CA ASN A 139 54.16 -17.74 -5.73
C ASN A 139 54.83 -16.71 -6.66
N ASP A 140 54.54 -15.42 -6.50
CA ASP A 140 55.45 -14.25 -6.47
C ASP A 140 54.72 -12.94 -6.87
N PRO A 141 55.05 -11.77 -6.29
CA PRO A 141 54.40 -10.46 -6.52
C PRO A 141 54.62 -9.81 -7.90
N GLY A 142 55.02 -10.55 -8.93
CA GLY A 142 55.23 -9.98 -10.25
C GLY A 142 55.09 -11.04 -11.33
N VAL A 143 54.33 -10.70 -12.38
CA VAL A 143 54.29 -11.43 -13.66
C VAL A 143 53.35 -12.65 -13.72
N ARG A 144 52.08 -12.49 -13.30
CA ARG A 144 50.99 -13.27 -13.89
C ARG A 144 50.33 -12.46 -15.01
N ALA A 145 50.48 -12.87 -16.27
CA ALA A 145 49.89 -12.20 -17.45
C ALA A 145 50.14 -10.68 -17.62
N GLY A 146 51.15 -10.10 -16.94
CA GLY A 146 51.39 -8.66 -16.93
C GLY A 146 50.50 -7.85 -15.96
N LEU A 147 49.66 -8.52 -15.16
CA LEU A 147 48.82 -7.90 -14.13
C LEU A 147 49.53 -7.95 -12.77
N GLY A 148 49.63 -6.81 -12.07
CA GLY A 148 50.08 -6.78 -10.67
C GLY A 148 48.94 -7.15 -9.73
N ILE A 149 49.13 -8.13 -8.84
CA ILE A 149 48.10 -8.56 -7.89
C ILE A 149 48.06 -7.57 -6.72
N ARG A 150 47.08 -6.67 -6.68
CA ARG A 150 46.87 -5.68 -5.60
C ARG A 150 45.73 -6.09 -4.66
N THR A 151 44.72 -6.77 -5.19
CA THR A 151 43.53 -7.24 -4.47
C THR A 151 43.28 -8.73 -4.73
N PRO A 152 42.45 -9.41 -3.92
CA PRO A 152 42.04 -10.78 -4.20
C PRO A 152 41.38 -10.97 -5.57
N ILE A 153 40.66 -9.96 -6.09
CA ILE A 153 40.00 -10.00 -7.40
C ILE A 153 41.05 -10.13 -8.51
N ASP A 154 42.16 -9.40 -8.41
CA ASP A 154 43.25 -9.44 -9.40
C ASP A 154 43.84 -10.85 -9.53
N ALA A 155 43.89 -11.63 -8.44
CA ALA A 155 44.37 -13.01 -8.48
C ALA A 155 43.48 -13.92 -9.35
N PHE A 156 42.15 -13.76 -9.26
CA PHE A 156 41.19 -14.51 -10.09
C PHE A 156 41.24 -14.09 -11.56
N VAL A 157 41.37 -12.78 -11.82
CA VAL A 157 41.51 -12.25 -13.18
C VAL A 157 42.81 -12.75 -13.82
N ALA A 158 43.92 -12.67 -13.09
CA ALA A 158 45.23 -13.12 -13.56
C ALA A 158 45.24 -14.61 -13.90
N GLU A 159 44.68 -15.46 -13.03
CA GLU A 159 44.54 -16.90 -13.30
C GLU A 159 43.74 -17.15 -14.59
N THR A 160 42.64 -16.43 -14.79
CA THR A 160 41.80 -16.58 -16.00
C THR A 160 42.53 -16.12 -17.27
N LEU A 161 43.27 -15.01 -17.21
CA LEU A 161 44.07 -14.52 -18.33
C LEU A 161 45.14 -15.54 -18.72
N GLU A 162 45.83 -16.13 -17.74
CA GLU A 162 46.83 -17.18 -17.99
C GLU A 162 46.24 -18.42 -18.63
N GLN A 163 45.12 -18.93 -18.09
CA GLN A 163 44.42 -20.09 -18.64
C GLN A 163 44.01 -19.88 -20.10
N ARG A 164 43.71 -18.64 -20.49
CA ARG A 164 43.33 -18.27 -21.86
C ARG A 164 44.50 -17.84 -22.75
N GLY A 165 45.72 -17.76 -22.21
CA GLY A 165 46.89 -17.24 -22.92
C GLY A 165 46.79 -15.75 -23.27
N TRP A 166 46.04 -14.97 -22.48
CA TRP A 166 45.86 -13.53 -22.65
C TRP A 166 46.77 -12.73 -21.73
N THR A 167 47.08 -11.50 -22.14
CA THR A 167 47.86 -10.52 -21.35
C THR A 167 46.99 -9.34 -20.94
N ALA A 168 47.28 -8.73 -19.79
CA ALA A 168 46.59 -7.53 -19.33
C ALA A 168 46.80 -6.34 -20.29
N ALA A 169 45.79 -5.47 -20.37
CA ALA A 169 45.90 -4.18 -21.05
C ALA A 169 46.84 -3.23 -20.29
N PRO A 170 47.49 -2.26 -20.96
CA PRO A 170 48.29 -1.25 -20.28
C PRO A 170 47.44 -0.40 -19.31
N GLU A 171 48.06 0.06 -18.22
CA GLU A 171 47.42 0.94 -17.24
C GLU A 171 47.00 2.27 -17.90
N ALA A 172 45.81 2.76 -17.55
CA ALA A 172 45.29 4.01 -18.11
C ALA A 172 46.12 5.22 -17.65
N GLY A 173 46.23 6.25 -18.49
CA GLY A 173 46.86 7.51 -18.08
C GLY A 173 46.09 8.19 -16.94
N ARG A 174 46.77 8.96 -16.07
CA ARG A 174 46.15 9.59 -14.89
C ARG A 174 44.89 10.40 -15.21
N ALA A 175 44.94 11.21 -16.28
CA ALA A 175 43.80 12.01 -16.71
C ALA A 175 42.61 11.15 -17.17
N GLU A 176 42.91 10.10 -17.93
CA GLU A 176 41.92 9.16 -18.41
C GLU A 176 41.28 8.38 -17.26
N TRP A 177 42.10 7.93 -16.31
CA TRP A 177 41.63 7.27 -15.10
C TRP A 177 40.72 8.17 -14.28
N LEU A 178 41.13 9.41 -13.98
CA LEU A 178 40.32 10.33 -13.18
C LEU A 178 38.99 10.64 -13.88
N ARG A 179 39.04 10.85 -15.20
CA ARG A 179 37.82 11.07 -16.00
C ARG A 179 36.85 9.89 -15.86
N ARG A 180 37.32 8.65 -16.05
CA ARG A 180 36.49 7.45 -15.98
C ARG A 180 35.87 7.28 -14.59
N VAL A 181 36.69 7.29 -13.54
CA VAL A 181 36.20 7.08 -12.16
C VAL A 181 35.26 8.18 -11.69
N THR A 182 35.45 9.44 -12.15
CA THR A 182 34.54 10.54 -11.80
C THR A 182 33.19 10.34 -12.49
N PHE A 183 33.16 9.99 -13.78
CA PHE A 183 31.90 9.68 -14.46
C PHE A 183 31.20 8.46 -13.86
N ASP A 184 31.94 7.40 -13.52
CA ASP A 184 31.36 6.19 -12.96
C ASP A 184 30.74 6.46 -11.58
N LEU A 185 31.45 7.18 -10.70
CA LEU A 185 31.00 7.41 -9.33
C LEU A 185 29.99 8.56 -9.21
N THR A 186 30.08 9.62 -10.01
CA THR A 186 29.23 10.82 -9.82
C THR A 186 28.39 11.19 -11.04
N GLY A 187 28.54 10.49 -12.17
CA GLY A 187 27.87 10.85 -13.42
C GLY A 187 28.37 12.14 -14.07
N LEU A 188 29.34 12.82 -13.45
CA LEU A 188 29.84 14.13 -13.86
C LEU A 188 31.33 14.07 -14.24
N PRO A 189 31.81 14.95 -15.13
CA PRO A 189 33.24 15.07 -15.40
C PRO A 189 33.97 15.75 -14.22
N ALA A 190 35.23 15.37 -13.99
CA ALA A 190 36.10 16.12 -13.10
C ALA A 190 36.32 17.55 -13.64
N SER A 191 36.34 18.54 -12.75
CA SER A 191 36.62 19.92 -13.13
C SER A 191 38.07 20.08 -13.60
N PRO A 192 38.39 21.11 -14.41
CA PRO A 192 39.77 21.37 -14.82
C PRO A 192 40.75 21.56 -13.66
N ALA A 193 40.28 22.10 -12.52
CA ALA A 193 41.10 22.28 -11.32
C ALA A 193 41.41 20.94 -10.64
N GLU A 194 40.41 20.06 -10.51
CA GLU A 194 40.60 18.72 -9.95
C GLU A 194 41.51 17.87 -10.84
N MET A 195 41.34 17.95 -12.16
CA MET A 195 42.19 17.24 -13.13
C MET A 195 43.65 17.65 -12.96
N LYS A 196 43.92 18.96 -12.98
CA LYS A 196 45.27 19.48 -12.81
C LYS A 196 45.85 19.07 -11.45
N SER A 197 45.09 19.20 -10.37
CA SER A 197 45.56 18.83 -9.03
C SER A 197 45.88 17.33 -8.92
N PHE A 198 45.09 16.47 -9.57
CA PHE A 198 45.33 15.02 -9.56
C PHE A 198 46.53 14.63 -10.43
N GLU A 199 46.74 15.28 -11.57
CA GLU A 199 47.92 15.08 -12.42
C GLU A 199 49.21 15.53 -11.70
N GLU A 200 49.16 16.64 -10.97
CA GLU A 200 50.28 17.17 -10.18
C GLU A 200 50.56 16.34 -8.92
N ASN A 201 49.54 15.70 -8.33
CA ASN A 201 49.71 14.82 -7.17
C ASN A 201 50.30 13.46 -7.56
N GLN A 202 51.61 13.31 -7.43
CA GLN A 202 52.34 12.06 -7.72
C GLN A 202 52.35 11.07 -6.54
N SER A 203 51.57 11.31 -5.48
CA SER A 203 51.45 10.38 -4.35
C SER A 203 50.84 9.05 -4.80
N PRO A 204 51.34 7.90 -4.31
CA PRO A 204 50.67 6.62 -4.50
C PRO A 204 49.21 6.62 -4.00
N ALA A 205 48.93 7.40 -2.94
CA ALA A 205 47.59 7.51 -2.33
C ALA A 205 46.61 8.39 -3.12
N ALA A 206 47.07 9.06 -4.19
CA ALA A 206 46.25 10.01 -4.93
C ALA A 206 44.97 9.35 -5.50
N TYR A 207 45.05 8.08 -5.89
CA TYR A 207 43.93 7.31 -6.42
C TYR A 207 42.86 7.07 -5.35
N GLU A 208 43.25 6.56 -4.17
CA GLU A 208 42.32 6.35 -3.05
C GLU A 208 41.74 7.66 -2.54
N GLU A 209 42.54 8.72 -2.40
CA GLU A 209 42.06 10.05 -2.00
C GLU A 209 41.04 10.63 -2.98
N ALA A 210 41.22 10.40 -4.29
CA ALA A 210 40.26 10.81 -5.30
C ALA A 210 38.95 10.02 -5.18
N VAL A 211 39.02 8.70 -5.00
CA VAL A 211 37.84 7.84 -4.81
C VAL A 211 37.08 8.24 -3.53
N ASP A 212 37.77 8.37 -2.40
CA ASP A 212 37.17 8.77 -1.12
C ASP A 212 36.46 10.12 -1.21
N ARG A 213 37.04 11.07 -1.95
CA ARG A 213 36.43 12.38 -2.18
C ARG A 213 35.17 12.28 -3.04
N LEU A 214 35.18 11.45 -4.08
CA LEU A 214 34.02 11.23 -4.96
C LEU A 214 32.89 10.52 -4.21
N LEU A 215 33.20 9.46 -3.45
CA LEU A 215 32.22 8.72 -2.64
C LEU A 215 31.58 9.58 -1.55
N LYS A 216 32.29 10.57 -1.01
CA LYS A 216 31.76 11.55 -0.03
C LYS A 216 30.95 12.68 -0.65
N SER A 217 30.88 12.77 -1.98
CA SER A 217 30.14 13.84 -2.66
C SER A 217 28.66 13.50 -2.76
N GLN A 218 27.79 14.51 -2.71
CA GLN A 218 26.34 14.32 -2.90
C GLN A 218 26.00 13.66 -4.25
N ALA A 219 26.77 14.00 -5.29
CA ALA A 219 26.60 13.48 -6.65
C ALA A 219 26.81 11.95 -6.73
N PHE A 220 27.53 11.34 -5.78
CA PHE A 220 27.65 9.88 -5.71
C PHE A 220 26.31 9.22 -5.39
N GLY A 221 25.63 9.68 -4.33
CA GLY A 221 24.29 9.19 -3.97
C GLY A 221 23.26 9.47 -5.06
N GLU A 222 23.34 10.60 -5.76
CA GLU A 222 22.46 10.91 -6.90
C GLU A 222 22.68 9.95 -8.07
N GLN A 223 23.93 9.69 -8.44
CA GLN A 223 24.28 8.82 -9.57
C GLN A 223 23.89 7.36 -9.30
N LEU A 224 24.21 6.83 -8.13
CA LEU A 224 23.84 5.45 -7.77
C LEU A 224 22.34 5.34 -7.48
N GLY A 225 21.78 6.35 -6.80
CA GLY A 225 20.36 6.42 -6.47
C GLY A 225 19.48 6.40 -7.72
N ARG A 226 19.88 7.05 -8.81
CA ARG A 226 19.14 7.01 -10.08
C ARG A 226 18.92 5.58 -10.58
N LEU A 227 19.93 4.72 -10.51
CA LEU A 227 19.81 3.31 -10.93
C LEU A 227 18.82 2.54 -10.04
N TRP A 228 18.83 2.82 -8.73
CA TRP A 228 17.89 2.22 -7.79
C TRP A 228 16.46 2.72 -8.02
N LEU A 229 16.29 4.01 -8.27
CA LEU A 229 14.99 4.63 -8.53
C LEU A 229 14.33 4.08 -9.80
N ASP A 230 15.12 3.77 -10.83
CA ASP A 230 14.64 3.04 -12.02
C ASP A 230 14.10 1.64 -11.62
N ALA A 231 14.82 0.90 -10.77
CA ALA A 231 14.40 -0.43 -10.30
C ALA A 231 13.16 -0.37 -9.37
N ALA A 232 13.03 0.70 -8.57
CA ALA A 232 11.85 0.98 -7.75
C ALA A 232 10.63 1.45 -8.58
N ARG A 233 10.86 1.83 -9.85
CA ARG A 233 9.90 2.47 -10.77
C ARG A 233 9.39 3.80 -10.24
N TYR A 234 10.31 4.58 -9.69
CA TYR A 234 10.02 5.91 -9.21
C TYR A 234 9.50 6.80 -10.34
N ALA A 235 8.36 7.44 -10.09
CA ALA A 235 7.82 8.52 -10.90
C ALA A 235 7.18 9.55 -9.95
N ASP A 236 7.17 10.81 -10.35
CA ASP A 236 6.44 11.87 -9.64
C ASP A 236 4.98 11.95 -10.12
N SER A 237 4.45 10.89 -10.75
CA SER A 237 3.09 10.81 -11.25
C SER A 237 2.46 9.42 -11.10
N MET A 238 1.12 9.35 -11.07
CA MET A 238 0.35 8.11 -10.89
C MET A 238 0.37 7.21 -12.13
N GLY A 239 0.40 7.80 -13.34
CA GLY A 239 0.40 7.10 -14.62
C GLY A 239 -0.87 6.30 -14.96
N ARG A 240 -0.73 5.36 -15.91
CA ARG A 240 -1.79 4.48 -16.49
C ARG A 240 -2.80 5.16 -17.42
N HIS A 241 -3.73 5.96 -16.91
CA HIS A 241 -4.79 6.59 -17.71
C HIS A 241 -4.66 8.11 -17.77
N GLU A 242 -4.49 8.74 -16.61
CA GLU A 242 -4.19 10.15 -16.45
C GLU A 242 -2.84 10.28 -15.74
N ASP A 243 -2.13 11.37 -16.01
CA ASP A 243 -0.78 11.60 -15.46
C ASP A 243 -0.87 12.65 -14.35
N SER A 244 -1.57 12.30 -13.28
CA SER A 244 -1.72 13.14 -12.08
C SER A 244 -0.46 13.11 -11.22
N ASP A 245 -0.15 14.23 -10.56
CA ASP A 245 1.04 14.36 -9.71
C ASP A 245 0.99 13.40 -8.51
N MET A 246 2.16 12.91 -8.12
CA MET A 246 2.34 12.02 -6.98
C MET A 246 3.52 12.53 -6.13
N ALA A 247 3.22 13.05 -4.94
CA ALA A 247 4.19 13.69 -4.04
C ALA A 247 5.12 12.69 -3.31
N VAL A 248 5.89 11.88 -4.05
CA VAL A 248 6.77 10.83 -3.51
C VAL A 248 8.26 11.19 -3.46
N TRP A 249 8.61 12.44 -3.75
CA TRP A 249 9.98 12.95 -3.66
C TRP A 249 10.70 12.68 -2.31
N PRO A 250 10.02 12.57 -1.14
CA PRO A 250 10.71 12.20 0.09
C PRO A 250 11.38 10.82 0.01
N TYR A 251 10.81 9.88 -0.76
CA TYR A 251 11.41 8.57 -0.98
C TYR A 251 12.67 8.65 -1.86
N ARG A 252 12.65 9.48 -2.91
CA ARG A 252 13.86 9.76 -3.71
C ARG A 252 14.99 10.27 -2.84
N ASP A 253 14.69 11.26 -2.01
CA ASP A 253 15.67 11.87 -1.12
C ASP A 253 16.15 10.86 -0.06
N TRP A 254 15.26 10.02 0.46
CA TRP A 254 15.62 8.91 1.35
C TRP A 254 16.59 7.91 0.70
N VAL A 255 16.38 7.55 -0.57
CA VAL A 255 17.30 6.66 -1.32
C VAL A 255 18.69 7.29 -1.45
N ILE A 256 18.74 8.54 -1.93
CA ILE A 256 20.01 9.28 -2.12
C ILE A 256 20.76 9.43 -0.80
N HIS A 257 20.04 9.77 0.27
CA HIS A 257 20.60 9.92 1.61
C HIS A 257 21.13 8.59 2.15
N SER A 258 20.35 7.50 2.01
CA SER A 258 20.75 6.16 2.44
C SER A 258 22.07 5.70 1.80
N ILE A 259 22.27 6.02 0.52
CA ILE A 259 23.50 5.73 -0.20
C ILE A 259 24.66 6.60 0.31
N ASN A 260 24.44 7.91 0.41
CA ASN A 260 25.48 8.86 0.87
C ASN A 260 25.94 8.60 2.30
N GLU A 261 25.05 8.11 3.17
CA GLU A 261 25.38 7.70 4.53
C GLU A 261 25.97 6.30 4.63
N ASN A 262 26.10 5.59 3.49
CA ASN A 262 26.58 4.22 3.43
C ASN A 262 25.77 3.28 4.34
N LYS A 263 24.43 3.41 4.28
CA LYS A 263 23.51 2.55 5.03
C LYS A 263 23.80 1.08 4.70
N PRO A 264 23.89 0.20 5.71
CA PRO A 264 24.02 -1.24 5.46
C PRO A 264 22.92 -1.75 4.53
N PHE A 265 23.30 -2.52 3.50
CA PHE A 265 22.37 -2.95 2.46
C PHE A 265 21.21 -3.78 3.03
N ASP A 266 21.46 -4.60 4.05
CA ASP A 266 20.41 -5.35 4.75
C ASP A 266 19.34 -4.43 5.34
N GLN A 267 19.75 -3.34 6.00
CA GLN A 267 18.84 -2.33 6.54
C GLN A 267 18.11 -1.58 5.43
N PHE A 268 18.80 -1.23 4.35
CA PHE A 268 18.19 -0.59 3.18
C PHE A 268 17.06 -1.43 2.57
N VAL A 269 17.23 -2.75 2.47
CA VAL A 269 16.18 -3.67 1.99
C VAL A 269 15.05 -3.85 3.03
N ILE A 270 15.40 -3.97 4.31
CA ILE A 270 14.43 -4.15 5.39
C ILE A 270 13.50 -2.94 5.51
N GLU A 271 14.05 -1.72 5.53
CA GLU A 271 13.28 -0.49 5.69
C GLU A 271 12.31 -0.30 4.50
N GLN A 272 12.72 -0.60 3.27
CA GLN A 272 11.84 -0.47 2.09
C GLN A 272 10.66 -1.44 2.09
N ASN A 273 10.85 -2.65 2.64
CA ASN A 273 9.81 -3.68 2.62
C ASN A 273 8.92 -3.69 3.86
N ALA A 274 9.45 -3.24 5.00
CA ALA A 274 8.78 -3.39 6.29
C ALA A 274 9.22 -2.34 7.32
N GLY A 275 9.69 -1.18 6.90
CA GLY A 275 10.13 -0.13 7.82
C GLY A 275 9.03 0.37 8.76
N ASP A 276 7.76 0.32 8.34
CA ASP A 276 6.59 0.62 9.18
C ASP A 276 6.30 -0.46 10.25
N LEU A 277 6.81 -1.67 10.08
CA LEU A 277 6.67 -2.78 11.02
C LEU A 277 7.85 -2.92 11.99
N LEU A 278 8.86 -2.06 11.88
CA LEU A 278 9.96 -2.02 12.84
C LEU A 278 9.47 -1.51 14.19
N PRO A 279 10.05 -1.97 15.32
CA PRO A 279 9.69 -1.44 16.63
C PRO A 279 9.94 0.07 16.70
N HIS A 280 8.91 0.85 17.03
CA HIS A 280 8.96 2.31 17.09
C HIS A 280 9.53 2.95 15.81
N PRO A 281 8.86 2.73 14.66
CA PRO A 281 9.44 3.06 13.36
C PRO A 281 9.59 4.58 13.23
N THR A 282 10.79 5.01 12.84
CA THR A 282 11.07 6.42 12.56
C THR A 282 10.30 6.90 11.33
N ARG A 283 10.19 8.21 11.14
CA ARG A 283 9.57 8.77 9.92
C ARG A 283 10.27 8.24 8.66
N GLU A 284 11.61 8.29 8.64
CA GLU A 284 12.42 7.84 7.50
C GLU A 284 12.23 6.35 7.18
N GLN A 285 12.03 5.51 8.22
CA GLN A 285 11.73 4.09 8.02
C GLN A 285 10.35 3.87 7.39
N ARG A 286 9.36 4.73 7.69
CA ARG A 286 8.06 4.69 7.02
C ARG A 286 8.15 5.21 5.59
N VAL A 287 8.88 6.30 5.36
CA VAL A 287 9.16 6.85 4.01
C VAL A 287 9.79 5.80 3.11
N ALA A 288 10.71 4.98 3.62
CA ALA A 288 11.31 3.89 2.86
C ALA A 288 10.27 2.94 2.23
N THR A 289 9.13 2.73 2.90
CA THR A 289 8.08 1.81 2.44
C THR A 289 7.33 2.27 1.19
N VAL A 290 7.51 3.53 0.78
CA VAL A 290 7.04 4.06 -0.52
C VAL A 290 7.48 3.17 -1.68
N PHE A 291 8.62 2.45 -1.57
CA PHE A 291 9.04 1.43 -2.54
C PHE A 291 7.89 0.49 -2.96
N ASN A 292 7.00 0.11 -2.04
CA ASN A 292 5.86 -0.78 -2.27
C ASN A 292 4.55 -0.02 -2.63
N ARG A 293 4.62 1.29 -2.91
CA ARG A 293 3.50 2.19 -3.24
C ARG A 293 3.66 2.89 -4.60
N LEU A 294 4.73 2.62 -5.35
CA LEU A 294 5.03 3.23 -6.66
C LEU A 294 4.36 2.53 -7.86
N ALA A 295 3.39 1.65 -7.60
CA ALA A 295 2.62 0.99 -8.65
C ALA A 295 1.71 2.02 -9.36
N GLN A 296 1.55 1.89 -10.67
CA GLN A 296 0.65 2.76 -11.43
C GLN A 296 -0.81 2.58 -10.99
N GLN A 297 -1.52 3.69 -10.80
CA GLN A 297 -2.92 3.68 -10.33
C GLN A 297 -3.87 4.25 -11.39
N SER A 298 -5.15 3.95 -11.26
CA SER A 298 -6.21 4.44 -12.15
C SER A 298 -7.19 5.32 -11.39
N ASN A 299 -7.79 6.29 -12.07
CA ASN A 299 -9.00 7.01 -11.64
C ASN A 299 -10.13 6.88 -12.68
N GLU A 300 -10.01 5.94 -13.63
CA GLU A 300 -10.97 5.77 -14.72
C GLU A 300 -12.32 5.31 -14.17
N SER A 301 -13.39 5.98 -14.62
CA SER A 301 -14.76 5.66 -14.19
C SER A 301 -15.15 4.24 -14.62
N GLY A 302 -15.67 3.43 -13.69
CA GLY A 302 -16.04 2.04 -13.94
C GLY A 302 -14.93 1.02 -13.63
N SER A 303 -13.81 1.46 -13.06
CA SER A 303 -12.78 0.60 -12.49
C SER A 303 -13.34 -0.26 -11.34
N ASP A 304 -12.98 -1.54 -11.28
CA ASP A 304 -13.33 -2.45 -10.17
C ASP A 304 -12.26 -2.38 -9.08
N GLU A 305 -12.63 -1.94 -7.88
CA GLU A 305 -11.70 -1.76 -6.76
C GLU A 305 -10.93 -3.05 -6.40
N GLU A 306 -11.54 -4.23 -6.47
CA GLU A 306 -10.84 -5.48 -6.13
C GLU A 306 -9.83 -5.88 -7.21
N GLU A 307 -10.11 -5.60 -8.49
CA GLU A 307 -9.16 -5.80 -9.58
C GLU A 307 -7.91 -4.94 -9.37
N PHE A 308 -8.09 -3.63 -9.20
CA PHE A 308 -6.98 -2.69 -9.08
C PHE A 308 -6.21 -2.86 -7.76
N ARG A 309 -6.89 -3.19 -6.66
CA ARG A 309 -6.23 -3.54 -5.40
C ARG A 309 -5.31 -4.76 -5.57
N LEU A 310 -5.74 -5.78 -6.30
CA LEU A 310 -4.91 -6.95 -6.58
C LEU A 310 -3.78 -6.65 -7.57
N ASP A 311 -3.98 -5.73 -8.52
CA ASP A 311 -2.88 -5.21 -9.34
C ASP A 311 -1.78 -4.59 -8.46
N GLN A 312 -2.11 -3.79 -7.44
CA GLN A 312 -1.12 -3.25 -6.49
C GLN A 312 -0.37 -4.36 -5.74
N VAL A 313 -1.06 -5.43 -5.34
CA VAL A 313 -0.44 -6.58 -4.66
C VAL A 313 0.50 -7.33 -5.60
N ASN A 314 0.05 -7.62 -6.81
CA ASN A 314 0.84 -8.30 -7.85
C ASN A 314 2.08 -7.48 -8.20
N ASP A 315 1.92 -6.17 -8.34
CA ASP A 315 2.99 -5.22 -8.61
C ASP A 315 4.12 -5.37 -7.57
N ARG A 316 3.81 -5.36 -6.27
CA ARG A 316 4.80 -5.53 -5.19
C ARG A 316 5.56 -6.85 -5.26
N VAL A 317 4.87 -7.95 -5.59
CA VAL A 317 5.52 -9.26 -5.79
C VAL A 317 6.48 -9.19 -6.97
N MET A 318 6.07 -8.53 -8.06
CA MET A 318 6.89 -8.35 -9.25
C MET A 318 8.11 -7.47 -9.00
N THR A 319 7.95 -6.33 -8.31
CA THR A 319 9.06 -5.44 -7.97
C THR A 319 10.08 -6.15 -7.10
N ASN A 320 9.61 -6.86 -6.07
CA ASN A 320 10.50 -7.56 -5.17
C ASN A 320 11.22 -8.73 -5.88
N GLY A 321 10.51 -9.44 -6.74
CA GLY A 321 11.08 -10.47 -7.61
C GLY A 321 12.18 -9.90 -8.51
N LEU A 322 11.94 -8.77 -9.15
CA LEU A 322 12.91 -8.15 -10.06
C LEU A 322 14.09 -7.52 -9.30
N ALA A 323 13.80 -6.61 -8.36
CA ALA A 323 14.80 -5.78 -7.69
C ALA A 323 15.71 -6.56 -6.73
N PHE A 324 15.18 -7.59 -6.06
CA PHE A 324 15.95 -8.34 -5.05
C PHE A 324 16.25 -9.78 -5.42
N LEU A 325 15.48 -10.42 -6.31
CA LEU A 325 15.69 -11.82 -6.68
C LEU A 325 16.20 -11.99 -8.12
N GLY A 326 16.08 -10.97 -8.96
CA GLY A 326 16.41 -11.06 -10.39
C GLY A 326 15.50 -12.04 -11.14
N LEU A 327 14.26 -12.25 -10.66
CA LEU A 327 13.28 -13.20 -11.20
C LEU A 327 12.05 -12.47 -11.74
N THR A 328 11.55 -12.92 -12.88
CA THR A 328 10.29 -12.42 -13.48
C THR A 328 9.11 -13.29 -13.05
N LEU A 329 8.48 -12.95 -11.93
CA LEU A 329 7.46 -13.82 -11.32
C LEU A 329 6.07 -13.80 -12.01
N ASP A 330 5.83 -12.96 -13.03
CA ASP A 330 4.46 -12.67 -13.51
C ASP A 330 3.76 -13.88 -14.12
N CYS A 331 4.51 -14.75 -14.80
CA CYS A 331 3.93 -15.97 -15.35
C CYS A 331 3.30 -16.83 -14.25
N ALA A 332 3.89 -16.81 -13.05
CA ALA A 332 3.44 -17.56 -11.88
C ALA A 332 2.07 -17.06 -11.35
N ARG A 333 1.60 -15.87 -11.76
CA ARG A 333 0.29 -15.35 -11.36
C ARG A 333 -0.86 -16.23 -11.84
N CYS A 334 -0.76 -16.75 -13.07
CA CYS A 334 -1.84 -17.44 -13.76
C CYS A 334 -1.67 -18.96 -13.83
N HIS A 335 -0.44 -19.46 -13.80
CA HIS A 335 -0.07 -20.88 -13.85
C HIS A 335 1.33 -21.07 -13.27
N ASP A 336 1.83 -22.30 -13.10
CA ASP A 336 3.22 -22.49 -12.66
C ASP A 336 4.20 -21.83 -13.62
N HIS A 337 5.25 -21.21 -13.08
CA HIS A 337 6.20 -20.46 -13.89
C HIS A 337 6.87 -21.37 -14.93
N LYS A 338 7.08 -20.86 -16.15
CA LYS A 338 7.53 -21.67 -17.29
C LYS A 338 8.99 -22.13 -17.19
N PHE A 339 9.85 -21.33 -16.55
CA PHE A 339 11.31 -21.52 -16.54
C PHE A 339 11.88 -21.62 -15.12
N ASP A 340 11.53 -20.68 -14.26
CA ASP A 340 11.88 -20.67 -12.84
C ASP A 340 11.02 -21.64 -12.00
N PRO A 341 11.58 -22.23 -10.93
CA PRO A 341 10.90 -23.21 -10.10
C PRO A 341 9.97 -22.56 -9.07
N VAL A 342 8.99 -21.79 -9.54
CA VAL A 342 7.98 -21.11 -8.73
C VAL A 342 6.59 -21.55 -9.19
N THR A 343 5.85 -22.19 -8.30
CA THR A 343 4.47 -22.60 -8.58
C THR A 343 3.51 -21.42 -8.48
N GLN A 344 2.32 -21.53 -9.09
CA GLN A 344 1.27 -20.54 -8.94
C GLN A 344 0.88 -20.36 -7.48
N ARG A 345 0.83 -21.46 -6.73
CA ARG A 345 0.53 -21.43 -5.30
C ARG A 345 1.56 -20.57 -4.54
N GLU A 346 2.85 -20.80 -4.78
CA GLU A 346 3.93 -20.04 -4.12
C GLU A 346 3.90 -18.55 -4.50
N TYR A 347 3.53 -18.20 -5.74
CA TYR A 347 3.31 -16.80 -6.12
C TYR A 347 2.26 -16.13 -5.24
N TRP A 348 1.09 -16.76 -5.07
CA TRP A 348 0.03 -16.21 -4.22
C TRP A 348 0.35 -16.29 -2.72
N GLN A 349 1.24 -17.18 -2.29
CA GLN A 349 1.82 -17.16 -0.95
C GLN A 349 2.75 -15.95 -0.75
N MET A 350 3.54 -15.57 -1.77
CA MET A 350 4.32 -14.33 -1.72
C MET A 350 3.39 -13.09 -1.74
N ALA A 351 2.36 -13.09 -2.58
CA ALA A 351 1.34 -12.03 -2.63
C ALA A 351 0.67 -11.81 -1.28
N ALA A 352 0.44 -12.88 -0.51
CA ALA A 352 -0.17 -12.80 0.81
C ALA A 352 0.64 -11.97 1.83
N PHE A 353 1.95 -11.75 1.63
CA PHE A 353 2.70 -10.79 2.45
C PHE A 353 2.23 -9.34 2.23
N PHE A 354 1.70 -9.02 1.04
CA PHE A 354 1.34 -7.65 0.65
C PHE A 354 -0.18 -7.43 0.55
N ASP A 355 -0.98 -8.49 0.60
CA ASP A 355 -2.45 -8.48 0.52
C ASP A 355 -3.12 -8.06 1.84
N ASN A 356 -2.42 -7.28 2.68
CA ASN A 356 -2.88 -6.85 3.99
C ASN A 356 -2.81 -5.33 4.21
N VAL A 357 -3.10 -4.55 3.17
CA VAL A 357 -3.05 -3.08 3.21
C VAL A 357 -4.47 -2.51 3.06
N HIS A 358 -4.79 -1.43 3.79
CA HIS A 358 -6.07 -0.73 3.66
C HIS A 358 -6.06 0.17 2.43
N GLU A 359 -6.26 -0.42 1.25
CA GLU A 359 -6.27 0.29 -0.03
C GLU A 359 -7.32 -0.28 -0.99
N VAL A 360 -7.66 0.51 -2.02
CA VAL A 360 -8.59 0.17 -3.10
C VAL A 360 -7.93 0.08 -4.48
N GLY A 361 -6.65 0.47 -4.60
CA GLY A 361 -5.87 0.40 -5.84
C GLY A 361 -6.20 1.43 -6.92
N ILE A 362 -7.16 2.33 -6.64
CA ILE A 362 -7.50 3.49 -7.45
C ILE A 362 -7.25 4.78 -6.66
N TYR A 363 -7.09 5.90 -7.36
CA TYR A 363 -7.01 7.22 -6.77
C TYR A 363 -8.25 8.06 -7.11
N SER A 364 -8.53 9.09 -6.31
CA SER A 364 -9.72 9.91 -6.48
C SER A 364 -9.66 10.69 -7.78
N ARG A 365 -10.75 10.66 -8.55
CA ARG A 365 -10.91 11.56 -9.71
C ARG A 365 -11.20 12.99 -9.28
N TYR A 366 -11.84 13.19 -8.14
CA TYR A 366 -12.27 14.51 -7.67
C TYR A 366 -11.20 15.22 -6.85
N ALA A 367 -10.28 14.46 -6.25
CA ALA A 367 -9.08 14.94 -5.57
C ALA A 367 -7.82 14.24 -6.14
N PRO A 368 -7.46 14.50 -7.41
CA PRO A 368 -6.40 13.78 -8.13
C PRO A 368 -4.98 13.98 -7.55
N GLU A 369 -4.77 15.04 -6.79
CA GLU A 369 -3.49 15.32 -6.12
C GLU A 369 -3.41 14.74 -4.69
N ALA A 370 -4.51 14.20 -4.17
CA ALA A 370 -4.54 13.63 -2.82
C ALA A 370 -3.82 12.27 -2.78
N ALA A 371 -3.00 12.05 -1.75
CA ALA A 371 -2.22 10.84 -1.60
C ALA A 371 -3.11 9.60 -1.32
N PRO A 372 -3.09 8.56 -2.17
CA PRO A 372 -3.88 7.35 -1.95
C PRO A 372 -3.55 6.61 -0.64
N ALA A 373 -4.59 6.09 0.00
CA ALA A 373 -4.48 5.36 1.26
C ALA A 373 -3.64 4.06 1.15
N PRO A 374 -2.88 3.68 2.19
CA PRO A 374 -2.66 4.45 3.42
C PRO A 374 -1.61 5.54 3.18
N ALA A 375 -1.85 6.70 3.78
CA ALA A 375 -0.93 7.83 3.71
C ALA A 375 -0.55 8.28 5.13
N MET A 376 0.60 8.95 5.25
CA MET A 376 1.02 9.58 6.49
C MET A 376 1.25 11.08 6.29
N PRO A 377 0.98 11.91 7.32
CA PRO A 377 1.40 13.30 7.32
C PRO A 377 2.92 13.42 7.20
N TYR A 378 3.38 14.21 6.25
CA TYR A 378 4.77 14.53 6.01
C TYR A 378 5.03 16.01 6.32
N TYR A 379 5.23 16.28 7.61
CA TYR A 379 5.49 17.62 8.10
C TYR A 379 6.81 18.20 7.57
N LEU A 380 6.70 19.39 6.97
CA LEU A 380 7.80 20.23 6.55
C LEU A 380 8.10 21.30 7.61
N GLU A 381 9.36 21.72 7.68
CA GLU A 381 9.82 22.82 8.54
C GLU A 381 9.36 22.69 10.01
N ASP A 382 8.56 23.65 10.50
CA ASP A 382 8.07 23.72 11.88
C ASP A 382 6.62 23.24 12.05
N GLN A 383 5.99 22.72 11.00
CA GLN A 383 4.57 22.34 10.99
C GLN A 383 4.25 21.32 12.09
N GLU A 384 5.09 20.31 12.29
CA GLU A 384 4.88 19.29 13.32
C GLU A 384 4.90 19.91 14.72
N LYS A 385 5.80 20.87 14.96
CA LYS A 385 5.90 21.55 16.24
C LYS A 385 4.66 22.39 16.52
N ARG A 386 4.18 23.15 15.51
CA ARG A 386 2.94 23.93 15.59
C ARG A 386 1.73 23.04 15.84
N HIS A 387 1.62 21.92 15.13
CA HIS A 387 0.53 20.97 15.32
C HIS A 387 0.52 20.39 16.74
N ARG A 388 1.66 19.90 17.24
CA ARG A 388 1.79 19.39 18.62
C ARG A 388 1.53 20.44 19.70
N GLU A 389 1.71 21.73 19.40
CA GLU A 389 1.38 22.82 20.32
C GLU A 389 -0.13 23.03 20.41
N VAL A 390 -0.83 23.04 19.27
CA VAL A 390 -2.29 23.13 19.24
C VAL A 390 -2.94 21.91 19.92
N LEU A 391 -2.46 20.69 19.65
CA LEU A 391 -2.97 19.48 20.30
C LEU A 391 -2.84 19.54 21.84
N ARG A 392 -1.74 20.08 22.37
CA ARG A 392 -1.58 20.28 23.82
C ARG A 392 -2.59 21.27 24.39
N HIS A 393 -2.97 22.31 23.64
CA HIS A 393 -4.01 23.25 24.04
C HIS A 393 -5.41 22.62 24.00
N ILE A 394 -5.67 21.75 23.01
CA ILE A 394 -6.91 20.96 22.91
C ILE A 394 -7.02 20.04 24.13
N GLU A 395 -6.01 19.20 24.38
CA GLU A 395 -5.98 18.27 25.53
C GLU A 395 -6.22 19.01 26.87
N GLY A 396 -5.58 20.17 27.05
CA GLY A 396 -5.77 20.98 28.25
C GLY A 396 -7.17 21.62 28.36
N SER A 397 -7.84 21.89 27.24
CA SER A 397 -9.19 22.44 27.21
C SER A 397 -10.25 21.35 27.38
N GLU A 398 -10.05 20.17 26.79
CA GLU A 398 -10.86 18.98 26.99
C GLU A 398 -10.85 18.53 28.46
N ALA A 399 -9.68 18.53 29.10
CA ALA A 399 -9.57 18.21 30.52
C ALA A 399 -10.36 19.20 31.40
N ARG A 400 -10.24 20.50 31.14
CA ARG A 400 -11.04 21.54 31.82
C ARG A 400 -12.54 21.35 31.58
N MET A 401 -12.94 20.96 30.36
CA MET A 401 -14.35 20.76 30.00
C MET A 401 -14.93 19.57 30.74
N ALA A 402 -14.17 18.48 30.87
CA ALA A 402 -14.58 17.31 31.65
C ALA A 402 -14.73 17.63 33.14
N GLU A 403 -13.77 18.34 33.74
CA GLU A 403 -13.85 18.78 35.14
C GLU A 403 -15.05 19.71 35.38
N LEU A 404 -15.28 20.66 34.47
CA LEU A 404 -16.39 21.59 34.55
C LEU A 404 -17.74 20.87 34.44
N LYS A 405 -17.86 19.91 33.52
CA LYS A 405 -19.06 19.07 33.37
C LYS A 405 -19.37 18.29 34.65
N GLU A 406 -18.36 17.82 35.36
CA GLU A 406 -18.56 17.14 36.66
C GLU A 406 -19.02 18.12 37.75
N SER A 407 -18.35 19.27 37.90
CA SER A 407 -18.69 20.25 38.95
C SER A 407 -20.04 20.91 38.74
N ALA A 408 -20.41 21.18 37.48
CA ALA A 408 -21.66 21.83 37.10
C ALA A 408 -22.91 20.99 37.38
N ARG A 409 -22.75 19.69 37.70
CA ARG A 409 -23.88 18.82 38.05
C ARG A 409 -24.66 19.34 39.27
N THR A 410 -23.94 19.85 40.27
CA THR A 410 -24.57 20.40 41.48
C THR A 410 -25.39 21.65 41.16
N GLU A 411 -24.87 22.50 40.28
CA GLU A 411 -25.57 23.71 39.82
C GLU A 411 -26.81 23.38 39.00
N PHE A 412 -26.72 22.36 38.15
CA PHE A 412 -27.88 21.85 37.41
C PHE A 412 -28.95 21.28 38.33
N ASP A 413 -28.58 20.46 39.32
CA ASP A 413 -29.54 19.89 40.27
C ASP A 413 -30.26 21.00 41.06
N GLN A 414 -29.55 22.08 41.41
CA GLN A 414 -30.13 23.26 42.03
C GLN A 414 -31.07 24.02 41.07
N TRP A 415 -30.61 24.27 39.84
CA TRP A 415 -31.43 24.90 38.80
C TRP A 415 -32.72 24.11 38.55
N LEU A 416 -32.63 22.79 38.51
CA LEU A 416 -33.75 21.88 38.29
C LEU A 416 -34.78 21.95 39.44
N SER A 417 -34.30 22.00 40.69
CA SER A 417 -35.14 22.19 41.88
C SER A 417 -35.89 23.52 41.85
N ASP A 418 -35.24 24.59 41.38
CA ASP A 418 -35.82 25.94 41.33
C ASP A 418 -36.84 26.10 40.19
N HIS A 419 -36.73 25.33 39.10
CA HIS A 419 -37.57 25.48 37.90
C HIS A 419 -38.62 24.36 37.69
N ARG A 420 -38.60 23.29 38.51
CA ARG A 420 -39.57 22.16 38.60
C ARG A 420 -39.75 21.27 37.35
N GLU A 421 -39.52 21.77 36.14
CA GLU A 421 -39.52 20.98 34.89
C GLU A 421 -38.40 21.51 33.96
N PRO A 422 -37.60 20.64 33.32
CA PRO A 422 -36.61 21.02 32.32
C PRO A 422 -37.11 20.84 30.87
N GLY A 423 -36.43 21.51 29.95
CA GLY A 423 -36.95 21.94 28.66
C GLY A 423 -37.15 23.48 28.68
N PRO A 424 -37.53 24.12 27.57
CA PRO A 424 -37.88 25.53 27.60
C PRO A 424 -39.11 25.71 28.48
N LEU A 425 -38.89 26.47 29.53
CA LEU A 425 -39.80 26.74 30.62
C LEU A 425 -41.21 27.12 30.11
N PRO A 426 -42.30 26.47 30.55
CA PRO A 426 -43.57 27.15 30.72
C PRO A 426 -43.46 28.05 31.96
N ASP A 427 -43.36 29.36 31.75
CA ASP A 427 -43.28 30.32 32.85
C ASP A 427 -44.64 30.40 33.58
N ALA A 428 -44.76 29.70 34.71
CA ALA A 428 -45.98 29.66 35.51
C ALA A 428 -45.85 30.55 36.76
N GLY A 429 -46.23 31.83 36.64
CA GLY A 429 -46.70 32.59 37.80
C GLY A 429 -46.78 34.12 37.71
N GLY A 430 -47.94 34.65 37.27
CA GLY A 430 -48.51 35.87 37.90
C GLY A 430 -48.37 37.24 37.20
N TRP A 431 -49.19 37.46 36.17
CA TRP A 431 -49.90 38.70 35.79
C TRP A 431 -49.21 40.09 35.61
N LYS A 432 -49.44 40.63 34.38
CA LYS A 432 -49.70 42.03 33.95
C LYS A 432 -48.52 43.00 33.74
N PHE A 433 -48.11 43.20 32.48
CA PHE A 433 -47.92 44.53 31.85
C PHE A 433 -47.59 44.45 30.33
N ALA A 434 -48.40 43.76 29.52
CA ALA A 434 -48.18 43.71 28.06
C ALA A 434 -48.49 45.02 27.31
N GLU A 435 -48.83 46.13 27.99
CA GLU A 435 -49.62 47.19 27.36
C GLU A 435 -48.96 48.55 27.15
N TRP A 436 -47.63 48.74 27.28
CA TRP A 436 -47.08 50.11 27.08
C TRP A 436 -45.97 50.39 26.08
N PHE A 437 -45.11 49.45 25.66
CA PHE A 437 -43.97 49.82 24.79
C PHE A 437 -43.70 48.96 23.55
N GLY A 438 -44.66 48.17 23.07
CA GLY A 438 -44.76 47.88 21.62
C GLY A 438 -43.57 47.22 20.91
N PHE A 439 -42.77 46.38 21.58
CA PHE A 439 -41.87 45.43 20.95
C PHE A 439 -42.04 44.06 21.64
N GLY A 440 -42.61 43.10 20.91
CA GLY A 440 -42.95 41.78 21.46
C GLY A 440 -41.71 40.99 21.85
N LYS A 441 -41.54 40.73 23.15
CA LYS A 441 -40.81 39.57 23.63
C LYS A 441 -41.67 38.33 23.35
N LYS A 442 -41.07 37.25 22.83
CA LYS A 442 -41.73 35.95 22.61
C LYS A 442 -42.52 35.56 23.87
N ASP A 443 -43.74 35.10 23.67
CA ASP A 443 -44.66 34.65 24.70
C ASP A 443 -44.03 33.49 25.48
N PRO A 444 -43.88 33.53 26.81
CA PRO A 444 -43.30 32.42 27.59
C PRO A 444 -44.17 31.15 27.66
N ARG A 445 -45.20 31.05 26.81
CA ARG A 445 -46.06 29.88 26.59
C ARG A 445 -45.73 29.12 25.29
N THR A 446 -44.71 29.55 24.53
CA THR A 446 -44.31 28.81 23.33
C THR A 446 -43.66 27.48 23.74
N PRO A 447 -44.09 26.34 23.17
CA PRO A 447 -43.35 25.08 23.24
C PRO A 447 -41.89 25.30 22.84
N TRP A 448 -41.00 24.37 23.20
CA TRP A 448 -39.66 24.36 22.67
C TRP A 448 -39.67 24.51 21.16
N GLU A 449 -39.03 25.57 20.69
CA GLU A 449 -38.73 25.75 19.29
C GLU A 449 -37.29 25.27 19.11
N PRO A 450 -37.08 24.18 18.35
CA PRO A 450 -35.74 23.76 18.00
C PRO A 450 -35.05 24.91 17.26
N GLU A 451 -33.87 25.33 17.74
CA GLU A 451 -33.02 26.32 17.05
C GLU A 451 -32.37 25.66 15.81
N ALA A 452 -33.21 25.25 14.86
CA ALA A 452 -32.80 24.61 13.61
C ALA A 452 -32.51 25.67 12.54
N ILE A 453 -31.55 25.38 11.67
CA ILE A 453 -31.30 26.18 10.45
C ILE A 453 -32.17 25.69 9.28
N GLY A 454 -32.72 24.47 9.38
CA GLY A 454 -33.65 23.90 8.42
C GLY A 454 -34.68 22.98 9.08
N HIS A 455 -35.95 23.15 8.72
CA HIS A 455 -37.04 22.25 9.08
C HIS A 455 -37.97 22.05 7.90
N PHE A 456 -38.09 20.81 7.43
CA PHE A 456 -38.81 20.44 6.21
C PHE A 456 -39.82 19.32 6.51
N THR A 457 -41.08 19.72 6.68
CA THR A 457 -42.21 18.81 6.97
C THR A 457 -42.70 18.03 5.76
N PHE A 458 -42.33 18.46 4.55
CA PHE A 458 -42.78 17.90 3.27
C PHE A 458 -44.30 17.88 3.04
N ASP A 459 -45.11 18.53 3.89
CA ASP A 459 -46.57 18.63 3.76
C ASP A 459 -47.02 19.48 2.57
N HIS A 460 -46.25 20.52 2.27
CA HIS A 460 -46.59 21.55 1.30
C HIS A 460 -45.43 21.80 0.35
N PHE A 461 -45.75 21.81 -0.95
CA PHE A 461 -44.81 22.19 -2.00
C PHE A 461 -45.40 23.32 -2.83
N LYS A 462 -44.53 24.19 -3.34
CA LYS A 462 -44.87 25.11 -4.43
C LYS A 462 -43.92 24.88 -5.59
N ASP A 463 -44.47 24.37 -6.69
CA ASP A 463 -43.70 23.91 -7.84
C ASP A 463 -42.65 22.86 -7.41
N ARG A 464 -41.36 23.22 -7.47
CA ARG A 464 -40.23 22.39 -7.01
C ARG A 464 -39.74 22.77 -5.60
N ALA A 465 -40.24 23.84 -5.00
CA ALA A 465 -39.77 24.30 -3.69
C ALA A 465 -40.32 23.43 -2.56
N ILE A 466 -39.42 22.99 -1.69
CA ILE A 466 -39.66 22.37 -0.39
C ILE A 466 -39.52 23.47 0.65
N PHE A 467 -40.60 23.82 1.32
CA PHE A 467 -40.59 24.94 2.26
C PHE A 467 -39.76 24.63 3.50
N ASN A 468 -38.92 25.58 3.88
CA ASN A 468 -38.17 25.57 5.14
C ASN A 468 -38.95 26.38 6.19
N GLU A 469 -39.49 25.70 7.19
CA GLU A 469 -40.27 26.33 8.27
C GLU A 469 -39.38 27.09 9.25
N ALA A 470 -38.12 26.68 9.40
CA ALA A 470 -37.15 27.35 10.27
C ALA A 470 -36.56 28.62 9.63
N ASN A 471 -36.35 28.61 8.31
CA ASN A 471 -35.87 29.77 7.56
C ASN A 471 -36.52 29.88 6.17
N PRO A 472 -37.62 30.65 6.04
CA PRO A 472 -38.37 30.79 4.78
C PRO A 472 -37.58 31.38 3.61
N GLU A 473 -36.41 31.99 3.85
CA GLU A 473 -35.53 32.51 2.80
C GLU A 473 -34.67 31.43 2.14
N LYS A 474 -34.50 30.27 2.79
CA LYS A 474 -33.68 29.15 2.33
C LYS A 474 -34.51 27.87 2.16
N ASN A 475 -35.26 27.79 1.07
CA ASN A 475 -36.08 26.61 0.74
C ASN A 475 -35.25 25.52 0.04
N GLY A 476 -35.63 24.26 0.23
CA GLY A 476 -35.08 23.13 -0.52
C GLY A 476 -35.75 23.00 -1.91
N LEU A 477 -35.21 22.11 -2.75
CA LEU A 477 -35.70 21.87 -4.10
C LEU A 477 -35.85 20.38 -4.37
N LYS A 478 -37.03 19.93 -4.79
CA LYS A 478 -37.20 18.59 -5.37
C LYS A 478 -36.80 18.60 -6.83
N ARG A 479 -35.90 17.70 -7.23
CA ARG A 479 -35.48 17.61 -8.63
C ARG A 479 -36.31 16.63 -9.46
N SER A 480 -37.04 15.74 -8.82
CA SER A 480 -37.89 14.74 -9.45
C SER A 480 -39.35 14.82 -8.97
N SER A 481 -40.20 13.99 -9.55
CA SER A 481 -41.62 13.88 -9.20
C SER A 481 -41.79 12.99 -7.97
N LEU A 482 -41.35 13.48 -6.81
CA LEU A 482 -41.49 12.79 -5.52
C LEU A 482 -42.98 12.55 -5.20
N VAL A 483 -43.32 11.30 -4.91
CA VAL A 483 -44.67 10.89 -4.48
C VAL A 483 -44.78 11.13 -2.97
N GLN A 484 -45.90 11.69 -2.51
CA GLN A 484 -46.21 11.82 -1.09
C GLN A 484 -47.05 10.65 -0.58
N ILE A 485 -46.72 10.14 0.60
CA ILE A 485 -47.53 9.18 1.37
C ILE A 485 -47.80 9.75 2.77
N ASP A 486 -48.67 9.09 3.55
CA ASP A 486 -48.83 9.45 4.96
C ASP A 486 -47.59 9.01 5.76
N GLY A 487 -47.02 9.95 6.51
CA GLY A 487 -45.85 9.76 7.37
C GLY A 487 -46.18 9.98 8.85
N PRO A 488 -45.20 9.77 9.76
CA PRO A 488 -45.37 9.95 11.20
C PRO A 488 -45.69 11.40 11.61
N LYS A 489 -45.30 12.39 10.80
CA LYS A 489 -45.41 13.82 11.09
C LYS A 489 -46.10 14.59 9.95
N GLY A 490 -46.98 13.93 9.20
CA GLY A 490 -47.73 14.55 8.11
C GLY A 490 -47.57 13.76 6.82
N LYS A 491 -46.94 14.35 5.81
CA LYS A 491 -46.65 13.73 4.51
C LYS A 491 -45.18 13.39 4.38
N ALA A 492 -44.90 12.13 4.06
CA ALA A 492 -43.57 11.67 3.71
C ALA A 492 -43.33 11.71 2.20
N MET A 493 -42.07 11.93 1.77
CA MET A 493 -41.63 11.78 0.38
C MET A 493 -41.10 10.38 0.14
N VAL A 494 -41.53 9.75 -0.96
CA VAL A 494 -41.03 8.45 -1.43
C VAL A 494 -39.97 8.66 -2.50
N PHE A 495 -38.86 7.91 -2.37
CA PHE A 495 -37.72 7.90 -3.27
C PHE A 495 -37.64 6.56 -4.02
N GLU A 496 -37.45 6.62 -5.34
CA GLU A 496 -37.36 5.47 -6.25
C GLU A 496 -35.97 5.34 -6.92
N GLY A 497 -34.92 5.81 -6.25
CA GLY A 497 -33.51 5.59 -6.60
C GLY A 497 -32.80 6.78 -7.24
N GLU A 498 -33.41 7.37 -8.27
CA GLU A 498 -32.89 8.58 -8.94
C GLU A 498 -33.55 9.87 -8.44
N ASP A 499 -34.48 9.73 -7.50
CA ASP A 499 -35.20 10.84 -6.89
C ASP A 499 -34.33 11.60 -5.90
N ARG A 500 -34.43 12.94 -5.88
CA ARG A 500 -33.61 13.75 -4.97
C ARG A 500 -34.25 15.04 -4.50
N ALA A 501 -33.93 15.39 -3.26
CA ALA A 501 -34.19 16.70 -2.66
C ALA A 501 -32.84 17.39 -2.35
N GLU A 502 -32.67 18.61 -2.84
CA GLU A 502 -31.45 19.41 -2.71
C GLU A 502 -31.66 20.60 -1.76
N PHE A 503 -30.65 20.92 -0.95
CA PHE A 503 -30.66 22.01 0.02
C PHE A 503 -29.49 22.96 -0.23
N GLU A 504 -29.54 23.70 -1.34
CA GLU A 504 -28.48 24.59 -1.81
C GLU A 504 -28.13 25.68 -0.78
N GLY A 505 -26.83 25.87 -0.50
CA GLY A 505 -26.34 26.87 0.46
C GLY A 505 -26.68 26.55 1.93
N MET A 506 -26.97 25.29 2.23
CA MET A 506 -27.17 24.73 3.58
C MET A 506 -26.28 23.51 3.77
N GLY A 507 -25.88 23.23 5.01
CA GLY A 507 -25.10 22.04 5.34
C GLY A 507 -23.62 22.10 4.97
N LEU A 508 -23.07 23.25 4.59
CA LEU A 508 -21.62 23.38 4.47
C LEU A 508 -21.01 23.43 5.88
N PHE A 509 -20.45 22.30 6.30
CA PHE A 509 -19.81 22.13 7.60
C PHE A 509 -18.36 21.69 7.41
N HIS A 510 -17.46 22.35 8.13
CA HIS A 510 -16.08 21.93 8.23
C HIS A 510 -15.93 20.81 9.27
N ARG A 511 -14.78 20.14 9.29
CA ARG A 511 -14.54 19.07 10.28
C ARG A 511 -14.60 19.55 11.73
N TRP A 512 -14.42 20.85 12.01
CA TRP A 512 -14.48 21.38 13.37
C TRP A 512 -15.85 21.96 13.73
N ASP A 513 -16.80 21.99 12.78
CA ASP A 513 -18.11 22.54 13.03
C ASP A 513 -19.02 21.49 13.68
N PRO A 514 -19.65 21.78 14.82
CA PRO A 514 -20.68 20.91 15.35
C PRO A 514 -21.94 21.00 14.46
N PHE A 515 -22.58 19.87 14.18
CA PHE A 515 -23.83 19.84 13.42
C PHE A 515 -24.66 18.61 13.76
N SER A 516 -25.95 18.67 13.42
CA SER A 516 -26.86 17.54 13.60
C SER A 516 -27.93 17.48 12.52
N PHE A 517 -28.41 16.27 12.26
CA PHE A 517 -29.57 16.00 11.44
C PHE A 517 -30.55 15.11 12.18
N ALA A 518 -31.85 15.32 11.98
CA ALA A 518 -32.88 14.39 12.40
C ALA A 518 -33.91 14.19 11.28
N ILE A 519 -34.35 12.96 11.05
CA ILE A 519 -35.26 12.60 9.97
C ILE A 519 -36.03 11.34 10.33
N TRP A 520 -37.30 11.27 9.95
CA TRP A 520 -38.02 10.00 9.93
C TRP A 520 -37.72 9.27 8.64
N MET A 521 -37.37 7.99 8.71
CA MET A 521 -37.15 7.15 7.53
C MET A 521 -37.91 5.83 7.63
N ASN A 522 -38.33 5.31 6.47
CA ASN A 522 -38.93 4.00 6.32
C ASN A 522 -38.35 3.31 5.07
N PRO A 523 -37.32 2.46 5.24
CA PRO A 523 -36.83 1.62 4.14
C PRO A 523 -37.85 0.51 3.89
N ARG A 524 -38.51 0.45 2.72
CA ARG A 524 -39.62 -0.51 2.48
C ARG A 524 -39.17 -1.77 1.72
N GLU A 525 -37.89 -1.84 1.36
CA GLU A 525 -37.24 -2.98 0.74
C GLU A 525 -35.82 -3.13 1.31
N ALA A 526 -35.38 -4.37 1.59
CA ALA A 526 -34.02 -4.66 2.04
C ALA A 526 -32.99 -4.40 0.93
N ARG A 527 -31.88 -3.73 1.25
CA ARG A 527 -30.78 -3.47 0.32
C ARG A 527 -29.43 -3.57 1.00
N GLU A 528 -28.41 -3.82 0.17
CA GLU A 528 -27.01 -3.84 0.60
C GLU A 528 -26.55 -2.42 0.98
N ARG A 529 -26.88 -1.41 0.17
CA ARG A 529 -26.53 -0.01 0.42
C ARG A 529 -27.60 0.95 -0.11
N SER A 530 -27.84 2.04 0.61
CA SER A 530 -28.64 3.18 0.16
C SER A 530 -28.19 4.48 0.85
N VAL A 531 -27.85 5.50 0.06
CA VAL A 531 -27.48 6.83 0.59
C VAL A 531 -28.73 7.54 1.09
N VAL A 532 -28.79 7.88 2.38
CA VAL A 532 -29.92 8.60 2.99
C VAL A 532 -29.74 10.10 2.83
N LEU A 533 -28.59 10.61 3.26
CA LEU A 533 -28.20 12.02 3.11
C LEU A 533 -26.70 12.12 2.87
N HIS A 534 -26.27 13.11 2.10
CA HIS A 534 -24.84 13.38 1.93
C HIS A 534 -24.58 14.84 1.52
N HIS A 535 -23.39 15.33 1.87
CA HIS A 535 -22.81 16.55 1.32
C HIS A 535 -21.44 16.18 0.72
N THR A 536 -21.48 15.48 -0.41
CA THR A 536 -20.30 15.01 -1.16
C THR A 536 -20.59 15.16 -2.65
N GLY A 537 -19.58 15.38 -3.51
CA GLY A 537 -19.82 15.51 -4.95
C GLY A 537 -19.95 14.18 -5.71
N GLY A 538 -19.69 13.04 -5.05
CA GLY A 538 -19.80 11.69 -5.61
C GLY A 538 -19.72 10.58 -4.55
N GLY A 539 -19.84 9.33 -5.01
CA GLY A 539 -19.70 8.11 -4.23
C GLY A 539 -18.27 7.82 -3.76
N THR A 540 -17.79 6.62 -4.05
CA THR A 540 -16.42 6.16 -3.73
C THR A 540 -15.33 7.04 -4.34
N ASP A 541 -15.59 7.64 -5.51
CA ASP A 541 -14.61 8.43 -6.27
C ASP A 541 -14.32 9.81 -5.69
N ASP A 542 -15.26 10.38 -4.91
CA ASP A 542 -15.16 11.74 -4.38
C ASP A 542 -15.06 11.72 -2.85
N GLY A 543 -15.99 11.04 -2.17
CA GLY A 543 -15.96 10.73 -0.73
C GLY A 543 -15.87 11.91 0.24
N ARG A 544 -15.37 13.08 -0.18
CA ARG A 544 -15.05 14.26 0.63
C ARG A 544 -16.33 14.95 1.08
N GLY A 545 -16.44 15.15 2.39
CA GLY A 545 -17.61 15.71 3.05
C GLY A 545 -18.15 14.78 4.12
N TYR A 546 -19.48 14.69 4.23
CA TYR A 546 -20.14 13.80 5.18
C TYR A 546 -21.31 13.06 4.56
N GLU A 547 -21.64 11.89 5.11
CA GLU A 547 -22.74 11.05 4.64
C GLU A 547 -23.42 10.28 5.78
N VAL A 548 -24.73 10.03 5.61
CA VAL A 548 -25.45 9.00 6.35
C VAL A 548 -25.97 7.98 5.35
N VAL A 549 -25.57 6.73 5.55
CA VAL A 549 -25.86 5.63 4.64
C VAL A 549 -26.51 4.49 5.40
N TRP A 550 -27.52 3.89 4.78
CA TRP A 550 -28.08 2.63 5.22
C TRP A 550 -27.36 1.49 4.52
N GLN A 551 -26.58 0.70 5.26
CA GLN A 551 -25.76 -0.38 4.74
C GLN A 551 -26.01 -1.69 5.50
N ASP A 552 -26.45 -2.71 4.78
CA ASP A 552 -26.80 -4.04 5.31
C ASP A 552 -27.73 -3.99 6.53
N GLY A 553 -28.74 -3.11 6.47
CA GLY A 553 -29.69 -2.92 7.57
C GLY A 553 -29.19 -2.00 8.67
N LYS A 554 -27.92 -1.59 8.70
CA LYS A 554 -27.33 -0.74 9.74
C LYS A 554 -27.19 0.70 9.24
N ILE A 555 -27.11 1.67 10.14
CA ILE A 555 -26.85 3.07 9.79
C ILE A 555 -25.37 3.35 9.97
N GLN A 556 -24.74 3.91 8.94
CA GLN A 556 -23.38 4.46 8.99
C GLN A 556 -23.46 5.99 8.94
N PHE A 557 -22.66 6.66 9.76
CA PHE A 557 -22.45 8.10 9.73
C PHE A 557 -20.95 8.36 9.57
N ALA A 558 -20.59 9.17 8.57
CA ALA A 558 -19.20 9.38 8.18
C ALA A 558 -18.88 10.85 7.91
N LEU A 559 -17.67 11.26 8.29
CA LEU A 559 -16.98 12.48 7.86
C LEU A 559 -15.68 12.06 7.19
N CYS A 560 -15.41 12.55 5.98
CA CYS A 560 -14.34 12.04 5.14
C CYS A 560 -13.59 13.20 4.45
N HIS A 561 -12.26 13.20 4.55
CA HIS A 561 -11.41 14.00 3.65
C HIS A 561 -11.06 13.21 2.38
N LEU A 562 -10.72 11.92 2.51
CA LEU A 562 -10.37 11.04 1.39
C LEU A 562 -10.53 9.55 1.73
N TYR A 563 -11.64 8.92 1.35
CA TYR A 563 -11.84 7.48 1.53
C TYR A 563 -10.74 6.62 0.84
N VAL A 564 -10.22 5.54 1.40
CA VAL A 564 -10.54 4.81 2.65
C VAL A 564 -9.74 5.25 3.90
N ASP A 565 -8.93 6.30 3.84
CA ASP A 565 -8.19 6.83 5.00
C ASP A 565 -8.73 8.23 5.34
N ASN A 566 -8.10 8.97 6.25
CA ASN A 566 -8.41 10.36 6.54
C ASN A 566 -9.93 10.61 6.72
N ALA A 567 -10.55 9.78 7.55
CA ALA A 567 -11.99 9.73 7.74
C ALA A 567 -12.36 9.31 9.16
N ILE A 568 -13.60 9.63 9.55
CA ILE A 568 -14.26 9.11 10.75
C ILE A 568 -15.52 8.41 10.29
N ARG A 569 -15.68 7.15 10.69
CA ARG A 569 -16.83 6.33 10.31
C ARG A 569 -17.31 5.53 11.49
N ILE A 570 -18.57 5.72 11.85
CA ILE A 570 -19.25 4.94 12.88
C ILE A 570 -20.46 4.23 12.29
N GLN A 571 -20.78 3.06 12.82
CA GLN A 571 -21.89 2.23 12.34
C GLN A 571 -22.71 1.70 13.51
N THR A 572 -24.04 1.62 13.37
CA THR A 572 -24.88 0.98 14.37
C THR A 572 -24.60 -0.52 14.48
N VAL A 573 -24.62 -1.04 15.71
CA VAL A 573 -24.63 -2.49 15.97
C VAL A 573 -25.98 -3.08 15.59
N ASP A 574 -27.05 -2.38 15.98
CA ASP A 574 -28.44 -2.77 15.74
C ASP A 574 -28.90 -2.39 14.32
N ARG A 575 -29.82 -3.17 13.77
CA ARG A 575 -30.39 -2.97 12.42
C ARG A 575 -31.68 -2.16 12.49
N VAL A 576 -31.91 -1.34 11.46
CA VAL A 576 -33.18 -0.68 11.16
C VAL A 576 -34.06 -1.67 10.39
N GLU A 577 -35.28 -1.89 10.90
CA GLU A 577 -36.24 -2.82 10.33
C GLU A 577 -36.89 -2.29 9.05
N VAL A 578 -37.07 -3.17 8.07
CA VAL A 578 -37.68 -2.84 6.79
C VAL A 578 -39.20 -2.73 6.95
N GLY A 579 -39.78 -1.64 6.45
CA GLY A 579 -41.21 -1.34 6.46
C GLY A 579 -41.68 -0.56 7.69
N GLU A 580 -40.82 -0.37 8.69
CA GLU A 580 -41.13 0.37 9.91
C GLU A 580 -40.59 1.81 9.87
N TRP A 581 -41.36 2.74 10.43
CA TRP A 581 -40.92 4.11 10.61
C TRP A 581 -39.93 4.22 11.76
N THR A 582 -38.72 4.70 11.45
CA THR A 582 -37.64 4.94 12.42
C THR A 582 -37.28 6.41 12.41
N HIS A 583 -37.28 7.04 13.58
CA HIS A 583 -36.71 8.38 13.74
C HIS A 583 -35.19 8.24 13.87
N LEU A 584 -34.45 8.70 12.88
CA LEU A 584 -33.01 8.70 12.82
C LEU A 584 -32.50 10.10 13.15
N ALA A 585 -31.58 10.21 14.12
CA ALA A 585 -30.80 11.43 14.29
C ALA A 585 -29.31 11.12 14.36
N VAL A 586 -28.49 12.03 13.83
CA VAL A 586 -27.04 12.00 13.96
C VAL A 586 -26.57 13.32 14.51
N THR A 587 -25.59 13.29 15.41
CA THR A 587 -25.02 14.48 16.04
C THR A 587 -23.51 14.40 16.02
N TYR A 588 -22.87 15.52 15.76
CA TYR A 588 -21.42 15.66 15.76
C TYR A 588 -21.01 16.93 16.48
N ASP A 589 -20.04 16.83 17.39
CA ASP A 589 -19.63 17.91 18.29
C ASP A 589 -18.47 18.80 17.78
N GLY A 590 -17.94 18.51 16.59
CA GLY A 590 -16.80 19.26 16.02
C GLY A 590 -15.41 18.78 16.50
N SER A 591 -15.33 17.74 17.34
CA SER A 591 -14.06 17.25 17.92
C SER A 591 -13.08 16.62 16.93
N SER A 592 -13.53 16.32 15.71
CA SER A 592 -12.80 15.55 14.70
C SER A 592 -12.38 14.16 15.17
N ARG A 593 -13.24 13.52 15.98
CA ARG A 593 -13.05 12.14 16.46
C ARG A 593 -14.37 11.37 16.44
N ALA A 594 -14.28 10.05 16.30
CA ALA A 594 -15.43 9.14 16.43
C ALA A 594 -16.14 9.30 17.79
N ALA A 595 -15.38 9.62 18.84
CA ALA A 595 -15.90 9.90 20.18
C ALA A 595 -16.85 11.11 20.26
N GLY A 596 -16.85 11.99 19.25
CA GLY A 596 -17.76 13.13 19.12
C GLY A 596 -18.99 12.88 18.25
N MET A 597 -19.09 11.71 17.61
CA MET A 597 -20.22 11.34 16.76
C MET A 597 -21.21 10.45 17.50
N ARG A 598 -22.51 10.68 17.31
CA ARG A 598 -23.59 9.84 17.85
C ARG A 598 -24.63 9.54 16.79
N ILE A 599 -25.25 8.37 16.90
CA ILE A 599 -26.42 7.96 16.13
C ILE A 599 -27.53 7.64 17.13
N TYR A 600 -28.73 8.14 16.88
CA TYR A 600 -29.91 7.86 17.68
C TYR A 600 -30.97 7.21 16.81
N LEU A 601 -31.60 6.16 17.34
CA LEU A 601 -32.71 5.47 16.71
C LEU A 601 -33.93 5.57 17.64
N ASN A 602 -35.01 6.16 17.14
CA ASN A 602 -36.28 6.33 17.85
C ASN A 602 -36.18 7.13 19.16
N GLY A 603 -35.25 8.08 19.23
CA GLY A 603 -35.04 8.94 20.40
C GLY A 603 -33.99 8.42 21.38
N GLU A 604 -33.48 7.19 21.17
CA GLU A 604 -32.49 6.55 22.03
C GLU A 604 -31.13 6.44 21.34
N GLU A 605 -30.05 6.61 22.10
CA GLU A 605 -28.68 6.51 21.57
C GLU A 605 -28.37 5.05 21.16
N ALA A 606 -27.93 4.87 19.91
CA ALA A 606 -27.62 3.57 19.37
C ALA A 606 -26.22 3.10 19.82
N ARG A 607 -26.07 1.79 19.99
CA ARG A 607 -24.74 1.18 20.14
C ARG A 607 -24.02 1.24 18.80
N ILE A 608 -22.74 1.59 18.82
CA ILE A 608 -21.94 1.76 17.59
C ILE A 608 -20.65 0.93 17.60
N ASP A 609 -20.22 0.56 16.40
CA ASP A 609 -18.87 0.12 16.06
C ASP A 609 -18.14 1.31 15.41
N VAL A 610 -16.88 1.55 15.81
CA VAL A 610 -16.00 2.52 15.13
C VAL A 610 -15.26 1.80 14.01
N LEU A 611 -15.49 2.23 12.78
CA LEU A 611 -14.86 1.66 11.60
C LEU A 611 -13.54 2.38 11.28
N ASP A 612 -13.55 3.71 11.33
CA ASP A 612 -12.40 4.58 11.04
C ASP A 612 -12.39 5.77 12.03
N ASP A 613 -11.20 6.20 12.46
CA ASP A 613 -11.00 7.37 13.33
C ASP A 613 -9.63 8.02 13.04
N SER A 614 -9.42 8.39 11.77
CA SER A 614 -8.13 8.86 11.25
C SER A 614 -8.21 10.22 10.52
N LEU A 615 -9.30 10.98 10.67
CA LEU A 615 -9.50 12.27 10.03
C LEU A 615 -8.49 13.33 10.51
N ARG A 616 -7.78 13.92 9.57
CA ARG A 616 -6.65 14.84 9.77
C ARG A 616 -6.76 16.13 8.99
N GLN A 617 -7.49 16.17 7.89
CA GLN A 617 -7.71 17.40 7.10
C GLN A 617 -9.20 17.71 6.98
N ASP A 618 -9.50 18.94 6.60
CA ASP A 618 -10.88 19.41 6.45
C ASP A 618 -11.69 18.59 5.43
N ILE A 619 -13.00 18.53 5.59
CA ILE A 619 -13.89 17.69 4.76
C ILE A 619 -14.54 18.45 3.60
N VAL A 620 -14.22 19.73 3.42
CA VAL A 620 -14.75 20.56 2.32
C VAL A 620 -13.80 20.56 1.13
N HIS A 621 -14.35 20.67 -0.08
CA HIS A 621 -13.57 20.76 -1.31
C HIS A 621 -12.85 22.10 -1.45
N ARG A 622 -11.61 22.07 -1.92
CA ARG A 622 -10.80 23.27 -2.18
C ARG A 622 -10.02 23.13 -3.49
N PRO A 623 -10.26 24.00 -4.49
CA PRO A 623 -9.48 24.00 -5.72
C PRO A 623 -7.98 24.20 -5.48
N GLU A 624 -7.58 24.85 -4.38
CA GLU A 624 -6.17 25.03 -4.00
C GLU A 624 -5.45 23.70 -3.68
N TRP A 625 -6.19 22.63 -3.40
CA TRP A 625 -5.67 21.28 -3.16
C TRP A 625 -5.66 20.40 -4.41
N GLY A 626 -6.00 20.97 -5.57
CA GLY A 626 -6.19 20.21 -6.80
C GLY A 626 -7.56 19.55 -6.93
N ASP A 627 -8.51 19.85 -6.02
CA ASP A 627 -9.87 19.35 -6.12
C ASP A 627 -10.55 19.88 -7.39
N ILE A 628 -11.32 19.04 -8.07
CA ILE A 628 -12.06 19.42 -9.29
C ILE A 628 -13.28 20.30 -8.96
N LEU A 629 -13.82 20.20 -7.75
CA LEU A 629 -14.99 20.94 -7.29
C LEU A 629 -14.59 22.02 -6.28
N ASP A 630 -15.37 23.11 -6.23
CA ASP A 630 -15.38 24.07 -5.13
C ASP A 630 -16.41 23.67 -4.06
N GLU A 631 -16.18 24.05 -2.79
CA GLU A 631 -17.12 23.80 -1.68
C GLU A 631 -18.55 24.26 -1.97
N LYS A 632 -18.73 25.31 -2.79
CA LYS A 632 -20.05 25.87 -3.15
C LYS A 632 -20.76 25.10 -4.26
N GLU A 633 -20.03 24.25 -4.99
CA GLU A 633 -20.59 23.39 -6.03
C GLU A 633 -21.17 22.09 -5.45
N VAL A 634 -20.77 21.73 -4.23
CA VAL A 634 -21.33 20.60 -3.50
C VAL A 634 -22.56 21.06 -2.72
N THR A 635 -23.62 20.25 -2.79
CA THR A 635 -24.90 20.55 -2.14
C THR A 635 -25.30 19.36 -1.27
N LEU A 636 -25.95 19.66 -0.13
CA LEU A 636 -26.61 18.63 0.66
C LEU A 636 -27.79 18.04 -0.11
N GLU A 637 -27.78 16.73 -0.34
CA GLU A 637 -28.86 16.00 -1.01
C GLU A 637 -29.43 14.88 -0.12
N LEU A 638 -30.72 14.59 -0.29
CA LEU A 638 -31.40 13.40 0.27
C LEU A 638 -31.76 12.41 -0.84
N GLY A 639 -31.56 11.12 -0.55
CA GLY A 639 -32.11 9.98 -1.29
C GLY A 639 -31.44 9.63 -2.62
N PHE A 640 -30.49 10.43 -3.10
CA PHE A 640 -29.72 10.16 -4.31
C PHE A 640 -28.29 10.59 -4.11
N ARG A 641 -27.37 9.92 -4.80
CA ARG A 641 -26.02 10.41 -5.06
C ARG A 641 -25.58 9.93 -6.44
N LEU A 642 -24.94 10.81 -7.20
CA LEU A 642 -24.44 10.46 -8.53
C LEU A 642 -23.41 9.32 -8.41
N ARG A 643 -23.58 8.25 -9.22
CA ARG A 643 -22.73 7.04 -9.24
C ARG A 643 -22.68 6.29 -7.91
N ASP A 644 -23.75 6.34 -7.13
CA ASP A 644 -23.95 5.47 -5.96
C ASP A 644 -25.39 4.94 -5.94
N LEU A 645 -25.72 4.13 -4.94
CA LEU A 645 -27.04 3.57 -4.72
C LEU A 645 -27.89 4.52 -3.88
N GLY A 646 -28.84 5.20 -4.54
CA GLY A 646 -29.85 6.01 -3.87
C GLY A 646 -30.92 5.19 -3.14
N MET A 647 -31.81 5.88 -2.44
CA MET A 647 -32.97 5.29 -1.77
C MET A 647 -34.01 4.82 -2.79
N VAL A 648 -34.32 3.52 -2.82
CA VAL A 648 -35.36 2.95 -3.69
C VAL A 648 -36.47 2.36 -2.84
N ASN A 649 -37.71 2.66 -3.21
CA ASN A 649 -38.90 2.29 -2.46
C ASN A 649 -38.73 2.57 -0.95
N ALA A 650 -38.24 3.76 -0.62
CA ALA A 650 -38.05 4.19 0.76
C ALA A 650 -38.64 5.59 0.94
N ALA A 651 -39.14 5.88 2.13
CA ALA A 651 -39.79 7.15 2.43
C ALA A 651 -39.06 7.90 3.54
N VAL A 652 -39.06 9.23 3.45
CA VAL A 652 -38.58 10.12 4.53
C VAL A 652 -39.62 11.18 4.88
N ASP A 653 -39.64 11.58 6.14
CA ASP A 653 -40.55 12.59 6.69
C ASP A 653 -39.79 13.50 7.68
N ASP A 654 -40.28 14.73 7.87
CA ASP A 654 -39.86 15.67 8.91
C ASP A 654 -38.33 15.80 9.09
N PHE A 655 -37.67 16.41 8.11
CA PHE A 655 -36.21 16.58 8.09
C PHE A 655 -35.79 17.86 8.83
N TRP A 656 -34.89 17.71 9.79
CA TRP A 656 -34.33 18.77 10.62
C TRP A 656 -32.81 18.88 10.43
N MET A 657 -32.32 20.12 10.44
CA MET A 657 -30.90 20.46 10.31
C MET A 657 -30.48 21.50 11.36
N PHE A 658 -29.35 21.25 12.00
CA PHE A 658 -28.79 22.09 13.06
C PHE A 658 -27.31 22.37 12.79
N ASP A 659 -26.86 23.60 13.04
CA ASP A 659 -25.46 24.04 13.06
C ASP A 659 -24.83 23.90 14.47
N ARG A 660 -25.33 22.92 15.23
CA ARG A 660 -24.83 22.51 16.54
C ARG A 660 -25.07 21.03 16.77
N ALA A 661 -24.36 20.46 17.74
CA ALA A 661 -24.69 19.16 18.31
C ALA A 661 -25.95 19.30 19.19
N ILE A 662 -27.08 18.74 18.75
CA ILE A 662 -28.27 18.61 19.62
C ILE A 662 -28.05 17.50 20.63
N THR A 663 -28.66 17.62 21.79
CA THR A 663 -28.50 16.66 22.90
C THR A 663 -29.48 15.50 22.81
N GLY A 664 -29.22 14.40 23.52
CA GLY A 664 -30.12 13.25 23.56
C GLY A 664 -31.55 13.63 23.97
N ALA A 665 -31.72 14.56 24.92
CA ALA A 665 -33.03 15.05 25.34
C ALA A 665 -33.80 15.77 24.22
N GLU A 666 -33.10 16.58 23.42
CA GLU A 666 -33.67 17.24 22.25
C GLU A 666 -34.05 16.23 21.17
N VAL A 667 -33.18 15.24 20.90
CA VAL A 667 -33.45 14.16 19.94
C VAL A 667 -34.69 13.35 20.34
N LYS A 668 -34.81 13.00 21.63
CA LYS A 668 -35.97 12.28 22.17
C LYS A 668 -37.27 13.08 22.01
N THR A 669 -37.19 14.39 22.24
CA THR A 669 -38.32 15.31 22.05
C THR A 669 -38.76 15.38 20.59
N LEU A 670 -37.82 15.47 19.64
CA LEU A 670 -38.12 15.46 18.19
C LEU A 670 -38.76 14.14 17.75
N ALA A 671 -38.28 13.01 18.28
CA ALA A 671 -38.85 11.68 18.02
C ALA A 671 -40.32 11.58 18.48
N GLY A 672 -40.73 12.35 19.50
CA GLY A 672 -42.13 12.47 19.95
C GLY A 672 -42.77 11.15 20.41
N ARG A 673 -41.95 10.17 20.81
CA ARG A 673 -42.41 8.88 21.36
C ARG A 673 -42.55 8.94 22.88
N GLU A 674 -41.60 9.58 23.54
CA GLU A 674 -41.54 9.81 24.98
C GLU A 674 -40.96 11.19 25.26
N GLU A 675 -41.32 11.80 26.39
CA GLU A 675 -40.69 13.04 26.86
C GLU A 675 -39.37 12.70 27.55
N ALA A 676 -38.33 13.51 27.32
CA ALA A 676 -37.05 13.35 28.01
C ALA A 676 -37.20 13.61 29.51
N ALA A 677 -36.69 12.70 30.33
CA ALA A 677 -36.76 12.84 31.78
C ALA A 677 -35.94 14.06 32.24
N PRO A 678 -36.29 14.66 33.40
CA PRO A 678 -35.67 15.90 33.81
C PRO A 678 -34.14 15.93 33.84
N GLU A 679 -33.56 14.85 34.34
CA GLU A 679 -32.13 14.60 34.43
C GLU A 679 -31.41 14.49 33.07
N GLU A 680 -32.12 14.16 31.99
CA GLU A 680 -31.57 14.02 30.63
C GLU A 680 -31.22 15.39 30.00
N TRP A 681 -31.77 16.48 30.53
CA TRP A 681 -31.54 17.84 30.03
C TRP A 681 -30.24 18.49 30.52
N PHE A 682 -29.38 17.77 31.24
CA PHE A 682 -28.13 18.31 31.77
C PHE A 682 -27.21 18.85 30.68
N ASP A 683 -26.98 18.07 29.62
CA ASP A 683 -26.10 18.47 28.52
C ASP A 683 -26.68 19.66 27.75
N TRP A 684 -28.01 19.75 27.66
CA TRP A 684 -28.68 20.89 27.05
C TRP A 684 -28.51 22.15 27.90
N TRP A 685 -28.67 22.01 29.21
CA TRP A 685 -28.47 23.11 30.15
C TRP A 685 -27.03 23.62 30.11
N LEU A 686 -26.03 22.72 30.03
CA LEU A 686 -24.64 23.11 29.81
C LEU A 686 -24.47 23.93 28.52
N ALA A 687 -25.04 23.45 27.41
CA ALA A 687 -24.92 24.10 26.10
C ALA A 687 -25.64 25.45 26.00
N HIS A 688 -26.69 25.69 26.78
CA HIS A 688 -27.53 26.90 26.64
C HIS A 688 -27.44 27.88 27.83
N HIS A 689 -27.23 27.37 29.05
CA HIS A 689 -27.33 28.15 30.29
C HIS A 689 -26.00 28.30 31.03
N HIS A 690 -25.09 27.32 30.94
CA HIS A 690 -23.82 27.38 31.67
C HIS A 690 -22.77 28.23 30.93
N GLU A 691 -22.58 29.49 31.35
CA GLU A 691 -21.71 30.46 30.66
C GLU A 691 -20.27 29.97 30.47
N GLU A 692 -19.64 29.42 31.52
CA GLU A 692 -18.24 28.96 31.42
C GLU A 692 -18.08 27.76 30.48
N TYR A 693 -19.10 26.89 30.39
CA TYR A 693 -19.06 25.72 29.52
C TYR A 693 -19.16 26.15 28.07
N ARG A 694 -20.06 27.09 27.77
CA ARG A 694 -20.20 27.69 26.44
C ARG A 694 -18.94 28.43 26.00
N ALA A 695 -18.29 29.16 26.92
CA ALA A 695 -17.02 29.83 26.63
C ALA A 695 -15.92 28.81 26.29
N LEU A 696 -15.82 27.71 27.05
CA LEU A 696 -14.84 26.66 26.82
C LEU A 696 -15.14 25.83 25.56
N ALA A 697 -16.41 25.57 25.25
CA ALA A 697 -16.83 24.95 24.00
C ALA A 697 -16.41 25.80 22.79
N CYS A 698 -16.59 27.12 22.86
CA CYS A 698 -16.12 28.04 21.83
C CYS A 698 -14.58 28.08 21.75
N GLU A 699 -13.87 28.03 22.89
CA GLU A 699 -12.41 27.90 22.92
C GLU A 699 -11.95 26.62 22.20
N LEU A 700 -12.57 25.47 22.49
CA LEU A 700 -12.28 24.19 21.84
C LEU A 700 -12.55 24.22 20.33
N GLN A 701 -13.70 24.76 19.90
CA GLN A 701 -14.01 24.90 18.47
C GLN A 701 -12.94 25.73 17.74
N ASN A 702 -12.52 26.86 18.31
CA ASN A 702 -11.45 27.69 17.76
C ASN A 702 -10.10 26.95 17.71
N LEU A 703 -9.81 26.10 18.70
CA LEU A 703 -8.59 25.28 18.72
C LEU A 703 -8.63 24.20 17.63
N HIS A 704 -9.76 23.53 17.41
CA HIS A 704 -9.92 22.56 16.32
C HIS A 704 -9.88 23.22 14.94
N GLN A 705 -10.41 24.43 14.80
CA GLN A 705 -10.23 25.23 13.58
C GLN A 705 -8.74 25.50 13.33
N ARG A 706 -8.00 25.96 14.35
CA ARG A 706 -6.55 26.20 14.25
C ARG A 706 -5.74 24.92 13.98
N GLU A 707 -6.16 23.79 14.55
CA GLU A 707 -5.56 22.48 14.25
C GLU A 707 -5.73 22.18 12.76
N THR A 708 -6.95 22.37 12.24
CA THR A 708 -7.27 22.11 10.84
C THR A 708 -6.52 23.04 9.89
N GLU A 709 -6.36 24.32 10.22
CA GLU A 709 -5.51 25.25 9.45
C GLU A 709 -4.06 24.77 9.35
N VAL A 710 -3.53 24.15 10.41
CA VAL A 710 -2.18 23.60 10.41
C VAL A 710 -2.13 22.34 9.54
N THR A 711 -3.06 21.40 9.72
CA THR A 711 -3.03 20.10 9.03
C THR A 711 -3.41 20.20 7.55
N ASN A 712 -4.23 21.17 7.15
CA ASN A 712 -4.58 21.45 5.77
C ASN A 712 -3.38 21.83 4.89
N GLY A 713 -2.28 22.32 5.48
CA GLY A 713 -1.04 22.63 4.78
C GLY A 713 0.05 21.56 4.90
N VAL A 714 -0.27 20.40 5.47
CA VAL A 714 0.68 19.29 5.64
C VAL A 714 0.56 18.36 4.44
N GLU A 715 1.69 18.11 3.79
CA GLU A 715 1.77 17.13 2.71
C GLU A 715 1.42 15.73 3.20
N GLU A 716 0.76 14.92 2.38
CA GLU A 716 0.55 13.50 2.66
C GLU A 716 1.44 12.64 1.78
N LEU A 717 2.07 11.63 2.37
CA LEU A 717 2.94 10.69 1.68
C LEU A 717 2.35 9.29 1.75
N MET A 718 2.12 8.66 0.60
CA MET A 718 1.72 7.26 0.54
C MET A 718 2.78 6.36 1.18
N VAL A 719 2.38 5.52 2.11
CA VAL A 719 3.27 4.56 2.78
C VAL A 719 2.62 3.19 2.82
N MET A 720 3.32 2.19 3.35
CA MET A 720 2.70 0.93 3.73
C MET A 720 2.19 1.02 5.17
N ALA A 721 1.02 0.46 5.42
CA ALA A 721 0.50 0.19 6.75
C ALA A 721 -0.36 -1.08 6.69
N GLU A 722 -0.11 -2.03 7.60
CA GLU A 722 -0.90 -3.27 7.66
C GLU A 722 -2.23 -3.07 8.40
N LEU A 723 -3.27 -3.76 7.96
CA LEU A 723 -4.52 -3.87 8.71
C LEU A 723 -4.30 -4.60 10.03
N THR A 724 -5.01 -4.16 11.07
CA THR A 724 -5.04 -4.83 12.38
C THR A 724 -5.48 -6.29 12.26
N GLU A 725 -6.46 -6.57 11.40
CA GLU A 725 -6.93 -7.91 11.09
C GLU A 725 -6.56 -8.31 9.66
N PRO A 726 -5.69 -9.33 9.47
CA PRO A 726 -5.25 -9.73 8.15
C PRO A 726 -6.35 -10.24 7.23
N ARG A 727 -6.35 -9.78 5.97
CA ARG A 727 -7.26 -10.31 4.94
C ARG A 727 -6.87 -11.74 4.55
N PRO A 728 -7.85 -12.62 4.27
CA PRO A 728 -7.55 -13.94 3.72
C PRO A 728 -7.13 -13.84 2.25
N SER A 729 -5.97 -14.40 1.92
CA SER A 729 -5.48 -14.50 0.54
C SER A 729 -5.80 -15.84 -0.12
N PHE A 730 -5.97 -15.81 -1.44
CA PHE A 730 -6.35 -16.97 -2.25
C PHE A 730 -5.53 -17.02 -3.54
N VAL A 731 -5.24 -18.23 -4.01
CA VAL A 731 -4.81 -18.44 -5.40
C VAL A 731 -5.91 -17.92 -6.33
N ARG A 732 -5.56 -17.15 -7.37
CA ARG A 732 -6.53 -16.71 -8.39
C ARG A 732 -6.50 -17.65 -9.58
N VAL A 733 -7.64 -18.24 -9.91
CA VAL A 733 -7.74 -19.23 -11.00
C VAL A 733 -7.41 -18.54 -12.32
N ARG A 734 -6.30 -18.94 -12.97
CA ARG A 734 -5.75 -18.28 -14.16
C ARG A 734 -5.48 -16.78 -13.99
N GLY A 735 -5.26 -16.32 -12.76
CA GLY A 735 -5.05 -14.91 -12.44
C GLY A 735 -6.33 -14.05 -12.45
N ASP A 736 -7.51 -14.61 -12.68
CA ASP A 736 -8.77 -13.85 -12.65
C ASP A 736 -9.12 -13.43 -11.22
N TYR A 737 -9.14 -12.11 -10.95
CA TYR A 737 -9.38 -11.55 -9.63
C TYR A 737 -10.71 -12.02 -9.01
N ARG A 738 -11.71 -12.33 -9.84
CA ARG A 738 -13.04 -12.76 -9.39
C ARG A 738 -13.09 -14.22 -8.98
N GLN A 739 -12.12 -15.04 -9.43
CA GLN A 739 -12.12 -16.49 -9.21
C GLN A 739 -11.11 -16.89 -8.14
N ARG A 740 -11.60 -16.99 -6.90
CA ARG A 740 -10.83 -17.50 -5.76
C ARG A 740 -10.71 -19.02 -5.83
N GLY A 741 -9.48 -19.50 -5.82
CA GLY A 741 -9.11 -20.91 -5.69
C GLY A 741 -8.78 -21.27 -4.24
N GLU A 742 -7.70 -22.00 -4.04
CA GLU A 742 -7.27 -22.43 -2.71
C GLU A 742 -6.86 -21.25 -1.83
N ARG A 743 -7.23 -21.27 -0.55
CA ARG A 743 -6.75 -20.30 0.43
C ARG A 743 -5.25 -20.54 0.69
N VAL A 744 -4.48 -19.47 0.74
CA VAL A 744 -3.04 -19.49 1.02
C VAL A 744 -2.71 -18.63 2.22
N SER A 745 -1.50 -18.81 2.75
CA SER A 745 -0.93 -18.00 3.83
C SER A 745 0.47 -17.55 3.42
N PRO A 746 0.99 -16.45 3.99
CA PRO A 746 2.29 -15.90 3.59
C PRO A 746 3.41 -16.94 3.69
N ASP A 747 4.13 -17.16 2.59
CA ASP A 747 5.24 -18.12 2.46
C ASP A 747 6.11 -17.79 1.23
N THR A 748 7.26 -18.45 1.10
CA THR A 748 8.22 -18.23 0.00
C THR A 748 8.50 -19.52 -0.79
N PRO A 749 8.97 -19.42 -2.06
CA PRO A 749 9.28 -20.60 -2.85
C PRO A 749 10.37 -21.45 -2.18
N ALA A 750 10.04 -22.71 -1.86
CA ALA A 750 10.95 -23.62 -1.16
C ALA A 750 12.17 -24.02 -2.01
N SER A 751 12.04 -23.89 -3.33
CA SER A 751 13.10 -24.11 -4.31
C SER A 751 14.26 -23.11 -4.15
N ILE A 752 13.96 -21.86 -3.77
CA ILE A 752 14.91 -20.76 -3.56
C ILE A 752 15.49 -20.84 -2.14
N LEU A 753 14.66 -20.58 -1.14
CA LEU A 753 14.97 -20.65 0.28
C LEU A 753 13.65 -20.87 1.03
N PRO A 754 13.44 -22.03 1.68
CA PRO A 754 12.27 -22.25 2.52
C PRO A 754 12.15 -21.16 3.59
N PHE A 755 10.92 -20.72 3.88
CA PHE A 755 10.70 -19.66 4.85
C PHE A 755 11.14 -20.11 6.27
N PRO A 756 12.05 -19.39 6.94
CA PRO A 756 12.51 -19.75 8.28
C PRO A 756 11.36 -19.73 9.31
N ALA A 757 11.34 -20.74 10.18
CA ALA A 757 10.26 -20.91 11.15
C ALA A 757 10.28 -19.88 12.30
N ASP A 758 11.42 -19.22 12.52
CA ASP A 758 11.65 -18.20 13.53
C ASP A 758 11.31 -16.77 13.06
N LEU A 759 11.03 -16.59 11.76
CA LEU A 759 10.61 -15.31 11.21
C LEU A 759 9.08 -15.14 11.28
N PRO A 760 8.57 -13.93 11.56
CA PRO A 760 7.14 -13.67 11.54
C PRO A 760 6.59 -13.80 10.12
N ARG A 761 5.40 -14.39 9.95
CA ARG A 761 4.74 -14.52 8.63
C ARG A 761 4.02 -13.23 8.21
N ASN A 762 4.77 -12.14 8.13
CA ASN A 762 4.33 -10.82 7.65
C ASN A 762 5.45 -10.17 6.83
N ARG A 763 5.28 -8.93 6.36
CA ARG A 763 6.30 -8.26 5.52
C ARG A 763 7.67 -8.14 6.18
N LEU A 764 7.73 -8.01 7.52
CA LEU A 764 9.03 -7.95 8.21
C LEU A 764 9.80 -9.27 8.12
N GLY A 765 9.13 -10.41 8.21
CA GLY A 765 9.77 -11.70 7.98
C GLY A 765 10.18 -11.91 6.52
N PHE A 766 9.35 -11.48 5.57
CA PHE A 766 9.71 -11.47 4.15
C PHE A 766 10.95 -10.60 3.87
N ALA A 767 11.01 -9.39 4.43
CA ALA A 767 12.15 -8.50 4.29
C ALA A 767 13.44 -9.10 4.88
N ARG A 768 13.35 -9.78 6.02
CA ARG A 768 14.47 -10.52 6.62
C ARG A 768 14.87 -11.76 5.82
N TRP A 769 13.90 -12.41 5.16
CA TRP A 769 14.16 -13.54 4.27
C TRP A 769 14.96 -13.10 3.02
N LEU A 770 14.64 -11.93 2.44
CA LEU A 770 15.39 -11.37 1.30
C LEU A 770 16.88 -11.19 1.60
N VAL A 771 17.21 -10.78 2.83
CA VAL A 771 18.60 -10.50 3.25
C VAL A 771 19.19 -11.62 4.11
N HIS A 772 18.55 -12.78 4.15
CA HIS A 772 19.05 -13.91 4.92
C HIS A 772 20.43 -14.35 4.39
N PRO A 773 21.40 -14.72 5.24
CA PRO A 773 22.73 -15.13 4.78
C PRO A 773 22.73 -16.30 3.78
N ASP A 774 21.76 -17.19 3.90
CA ASP A 774 21.56 -18.33 3.00
C ASP A 774 20.68 -18.00 1.77
N GLN A 775 20.26 -16.73 1.59
CA GLN A 775 19.51 -16.32 0.40
C GLN A 775 20.47 -16.33 -0.82
N PRO A 776 20.23 -17.19 -1.83
CA PRO A 776 21.22 -17.42 -2.89
C PRO A 776 21.24 -16.38 -4.02
N LEU A 777 20.19 -15.56 -4.14
CA LEU A 777 19.92 -14.59 -5.22
C LEU A 777 20.27 -13.15 -4.83
N THR A 778 19.83 -12.64 -3.67
CA THR A 778 19.84 -11.20 -3.40
C THR A 778 21.23 -10.56 -3.47
N SER A 779 22.23 -11.18 -2.83
CA SER A 779 23.61 -10.70 -2.95
C SER A 779 24.17 -10.77 -4.37
N ARG A 780 23.72 -11.72 -5.21
CA ARG A 780 24.15 -11.82 -6.61
C ARG A 780 23.53 -10.73 -7.45
N VAL A 781 22.24 -10.47 -7.24
CA VAL A 781 21.49 -9.43 -7.96
C VAL A 781 22.07 -8.06 -7.68
N THR A 782 22.43 -7.76 -6.43
CA THR A 782 23.02 -6.46 -6.08
C THR A 782 24.43 -6.25 -6.64
N VAL A 783 25.21 -7.33 -6.80
CA VAL A 783 26.58 -7.27 -7.33
C VAL A 783 26.62 -7.22 -8.86
N ASN A 784 25.65 -7.85 -9.52
CA ASN A 784 25.49 -7.83 -10.98
C ASN A 784 24.86 -6.52 -11.44
#